data_AF-A0A812YX20-F1
#
_entry.id   AF-A0A812YX20-F1
#
_cell.length_a   1.000
_cell.length_b   1.000
_cell.length_c   1.000
_cell.angle_alpha   90.00
_cell.angle_beta   90.00
_cell.angle_gamma   90.00
#
_symmetry.space_group_name_H-M   'P 1'
#
loop_
_entity.id
_entity.type
_entity.pdbx_description
1 polymer ?
#
loop_
_entity_poly.entity_id
_entity_poly.type
_entity_poly.pdbx_seq_one_letter_code
_entity_poly.pdbx_strand_id
1 'polypeptide(L)'
;MKVLASRRLPLYQFPPQAIIEEAELQDLGRARLSHLAAVQRSAVGAGGDSAPDAGDWRPSSSSNAEPCELDAVSHFVVRLLCCGDTAARSWFLAAEESLFLRRWAQVPWAAKLSALRRVGMEPDVEQGTVTMHFSQLPPVLLAQRRCRLCRGTASVHAEDFAEVVVHRFRKHLTAMLDQAVASAAHLHPSLQRTVDALRPALEEVLVGFDSSTRFGDEPIGLCLANFEQMLRESFPPCMQYLVDFQRRGKHLKHHGRIQLRPLLREAGLPLPEAVRWWRREFLRDPDVREEAFNLEHAVHIQHAYGQMGKRKPAYGWSCRKALDPKVFPAVDAKRAHGCPFRSLDEEELRRLLVDFTLSPASAAMASALARGQVDESSLGLPEFPTEVRQEEKACLFVFRERHPTAELPTALGHPMEFLRRSRRYFKKPDAGMQNASAEQRSEASAASVLRDRPEVPLPRQPARPAYKKPLRVASGLGKLFDEHFRQLHRHGGTRRMFSAEDAMFWRLAILAVGAGLLFGAAWLHRVDLASIGAAVESMSEELQLDREETEWVVSGAKGGAIFGSLFGGALIMSRGRRTIIGWSAIPSMIGPALVFTAHSLPQLIAGRFLMGIGIGLASVATPSYLSEVVLPEQRGLFEAMYELGIASGMLLSALANALLQMLDSDAVWRYQAGCVPFVFACPVLLVVWTVPESPRWMLQTVGSSPSSLLAVLEEISSLRRPGARKRLETWRSGRGSLEELYELSSDADTAEGQDDLIRLWDDKHLAAGSPLYRSDSKLEEKDEAVRLRTLPILQRTLKDVCAIIVGSQQVPAGARRGLALALAAAVLNQACASTSILIYAEKMLASVGFGQENQDLLTLMVIGAKMLGVILGLAIVERVSRRTLLGAGGGLSAVALLVIALGAAWGSPALLVSGMSCFIAIFCSTWGIGYWIVVVEVTAAGGPRYSSATQSVATATLFAAGWLTSLTFMDVISHGPAGLLMYASVAALMSIYGFCILPETGGHSLEECAGDIGSEASTDVDESESDGDSASSFLKE
;
A
#
# COMPACT_ATOMS: atom_id res chain seq x y z
N MET A 1 -55.32 20.10 -22.41
CA MET A 1 -54.93 19.69 -23.79
C MET A 1 -53.62 20.31 -24.29
N LYS A 2 -53.33 21.62 -24.10
CA LYS A 2 -52.01 22.21 -24.47
C LYS A 2 -50.79 21.62 -23.72
N VAL A 3 -50.98 21.06 -22.52
CA VAL A 3 -49.91 20.43 -21.71
C VAL A 3 -49.54 19.01 -22.18
N LEU A 4 -50.41 18.33 -22.93
CA LEU A 4 -50.14 16.99 -23.49
C LEU A 4 -49.51 17.05 -24.89
N ALA A 5 -49.57 18.21 -25.54
CA ALA A 5 -49.00 18.43 -26.88
C ALA A 5 -47.45 18.59 -26.86
N SER A 6 -46.83 18.75 -25.69
CA SER A 6 -45.38 18.95 -25.54
C SER A 6 -44.58 17.69 -25.20
N ARG A 7 -45.22 16.54 -24.94
CA ARG A 7 -44.51 15.29 -24.60
C ARG A 7 -44.00 14.58 -25.87
N ARG A 8 -42.79 14.94 -26.32
CA ARG A 8 -42.08 14.18 -27.35
C ARG A 8 -41.65 12.82 -26.77
N LEU A 9 -41.96 11.72 -27.45
CA LEU A 9 -41.40 10.40 -27.13
C LEU A 9 -39.96 10.32 -27.66
N PRO A 10 -38.93 10.17 -26.80
CA PRO A 10 -37.54 10.14 -27.22
C PRO A 10 -37.12 8.71 -27.59
N LEU A 11 -36.49 8.56 -28.75
CA LEU A 11 -35.99 7.28 -29.29
C LEU A 11 -34.45 7.17 -29.26
N TYR A 12 -33.77 8.23 -28.78
CA TYR A 12 -32.32 8.33 -28.59
C TYR A 12 -31.44 7.90 -29.78
N GLN A 13 -31.92 8.10 -31.00
CA GLN A 13 -31.19 7.67 -32.20
C GLN A 13 -30.00 8.55 -32.53
N PHE A 14 -30.15 9.87 -32.32
CA PHE A 14 -29.16 10.86 -32.69
C PHE A 14 -28.53 11.44 -31.42
N PRO A 15 -27.20 11.65 -31.41
CA PRO A 15 -26.54 12.33 -30.31
C PRO A 15 -27.08 13.76 -30.19
N PRO A 16 -27.30 14.27 -28.96
CA PRO A 16 -27.72 15.64 -28.74
C PRO A 16 -26.61 16.62 -29.15
N GLN A 17 -26.99 17.80 -29.64
CA GLN A 17 -26.06 18.89 -29.98
C GLN A 17 -25.96 19.96 -28.89
N ALA A 18 -26.65 19.76 -27.76
CA ALA A 18 -26.64 20.69 -26.64
C ALA A 18 -25.23 20.83 -26.04
N ILE A 19 -24.81 22.07 -25.81
CA ILE A 19 -23.56 22.40 -25.14
C ILE A 19 -23.88 22.55 -23.65
N ILE A 20 -23.32 21.66 -22.82
CA ILE A 20 -23.60 21.56 -21.39
C ILE A 20 -22.28 21.55 -20.64
N GLU A 21 -22.25 22.21 -19.49
CA GLU A 21 -21.06 22.24 -18.62
C GLU A 21 -20.78 20.86 -18.01
N GLU A 22 -19.51 20.54 -17.76
CA GLU A 22 -19.10 19.21 -17.29
C GLU A 22 -19.74 18.83 -15.95
N ALA A 23 -19.89 19.80 -15.03
CA ALA A 23 -20.55 19.60 -13.73
C ALA A 23 -22.04 19.27 -13.90
N GLU A 24 -22.74 20.03 -14.75
CA GLU A 24 -24.15 19.79 -15.07
C GLU A 24 -24.34 18.43 -15.76
N LEU A 25 -23.40 18.01 -16.62
CA LEU A 25 -23.43 16.69 -17.25
C LEU A 25 -23.28 15.55 -16.24
N GLN A 26 -22.46 15.72 -15.20
CA GLN A 26 -22.34 14.76 -14.09
C GLN A 26 -23.62 14.70 -13.26
N ASP A 27 -24.24 15.83 -12.96
CA ASP A 27 -25.50 15.88 -12.20
C ASP A 27 -26.65 15.24 -12.97
N LEU A 28 -26.75 15.52 -14.28
CA LEU A 28 -27.69 14.85 -15.18
C LEU A 28 -27.49 13.34 -15.20
N GLY A 29 -26.23 12.87 -15.23
CA GLY A 29 -25.88 11.46 -15.15
C GLY A 29 -26.30 10.80 -13.84
N ARG A 30 -26.01 11.43 -12.68
CA ARG A 30 -26.43 10.92 -11.36
C ARG A 30 -27.95 10.92 -11.20
N ALA A 31 -28.62 11.97 -11.66
CA ALA A 31 -30.07 12.08 -11.62
C ALA A 31 -30.72 10.99 -12.50
N ARG A 32 -30.16 10.73 -13.69
CA ARG A 32 -30.64 9.66 -14.58
C ARG A 32 -30.44 8.27 -13.99
N LEU A 33 -29.27 7.96 -13.44
CA LEU A 33 -29.01 6.69 -12.76
C LEU A 33 -30.00 6.46 -11.61
N SER A 34 -30.21 7.47 -10.78
CA SER A 34 -31.18 7.43 -9.67
C SER A 34 -32.61 7.22 -10.15
N HIS A 35 -33.00 7.90 -11.23
CA HIS A 35 -34.33 7.79 -11.84
C HIS A 35 -34.54 6.41 -12.45
N LEU A 36 -33.60 5.90 -13.24
CA LEU A 36 -33.64 4.56 -13.83
C LEU A 36 -33.72 3.48 -12.74
N ALA A 37 -32.95 3.63 -11.66
CA ALA A 37 -33.03 2.74 -10.49
C ALA A 37 -34.40 2.81 -9.80
N ALA A 38 -35.06 3.97 -9.74
CA ALA A 38 -36.41 4.11 -9.19
C ALA A 38 -37.47 3.47 -10.10
N VAL A 39 -37.43 3.75 -11.41
CA VAL A 39 -38.33 3.18 -12.42
C VAL A 39 -38.29 1.66 -12.36
N GLN A 40 -37.10 1.08 -12.23
CA GLN A 40 -36.92 -0.36 -12.21
C GLN A 40 -37.34 -0.99 -10.88
N ARG A 41 -37.11 -0.34 -9.73
CA ARG A 41 -37.67 -0.77 -8.44
C ARG A 41 -39.20 -0.82 -8.48
N SER A 42 -39.84 0.18 -9.08
CA SER A 42 -41.30 0.21 -9.25
C SER A 42 -41.82 -0.77 -10.30
N ALA A 43 -40.99 -1.28 -11.22
CA ALA A 43 -41.40 -2.30 -12.18
C ALA A 43 -41.41 -3.71 -11.56
N VAL A 44 -40.56 -3.95 -10.55
CA VAL A 44 -40.48 -5.22 -9.80
C VAL A 44 -41.60 -5.35 -8.76
N GLY A 45 -42.07 -4.24 -8.20
CA GLY A 45 -43.21 -4.18 -7.26
C GLY A 45 -44.58 -4.14 -7.95
N ALA A 46 -44.89 -5.09 -8.82
CA ALA A 46 -46.24 -5.21 -9.39
C ALA A 46 -47.22 -5.75 -8.33
N GLY A 47 -47.88 -4.84 -7.60
CA GLY A 47 -48.94 -5.19 -6.66
C GLY A 47 -49.58 -4.08 -5.83
N GLY A 48 -49.33 -2.79 -6.08
CA GLY A 48 -49.99 -1.72 -5.30
C GLY A 48 -50.06 -0.38 -6.01
N ASP A 49 -51.25 0.23 -5.98
CA ASP A 49 -51.67 1.49 -6.63
C ASP A 49 -50.97 2.77 -6.13
N SER A 50 -49.74 2.68 -5.63
CA SER A 50 -49.03 3.81 -5.01
C SER A 50 -47.56 3.91 -5.45
N ALA A 51 -47.28 3.66 -6.73
CA ALA A 51 -45.99 4.05 -7.30
C ALA A 51 -45.99 5.58 -7.54
N PRO A 52 -44.99 6.33 -7.05
CA PRO A 52 -44.86 7.76 -7.37
C PRO A 52 -44.79 7.96 -8.89
N ASP A 53 -45.22 9.14 -9.35
CA ASP A 53 -45.40 9.56 -10.75
C ASP A 53 -44.06 9.66 -11.54
N ALA A 54 -43.29 8.57 -11.52
CA ALA A 54 -41.91 8.44 -12.01
C ALA A 54 -41.80 8.38 -13.55
N GLY A 55 -42.82 8.87 -14.26
CA GLY A 55 -42.79 9.08 -15.71
C GLY A 55 -42.22 10.45 -16.09
N ASP A 56 -42.33 11.44 -15.20
CA ASP A 56 -41.91 12.83 -15.47
C ASP A 56 -40.46 13.04 -15.02
N TRP A 57 -39.50 12.57 -15.82
CA TRP A 57 -38.11 12.93 -15.66
C TRP A 57 -37.94 14.43 -15.98
N ARG A 58 -37.71 15.25 -14.96
CA ARG A 58 -37.39 16.68 -15.09
C ARG A 58 -36.12 16.98 -14.32
N PRO A 59 -34.98 17.19 -15.00
CA PRO A 59 -33.79 17.66 -14.33
C PRO A 59 -34.03 19.10 -13.87
N SER A 60 -33.58 19.44 -12.66
CA SER A 60 -33.43 20.82 -12.23
C SER A 60 -32.13 21.35 -12.84
N SER A 61 -32.20 22.02 -14.00
CA SER A 61 -31.04 22.65 -14.63
C SER A 61 -31.12 24.18 -14.59
N SER A 62 -29.95 24.82 -14.56
CA SER A 62 -29.76 26.27 -14.76
C SER A 62 -29.59 26.65 -16.23
N SER A 63 -29.45 25.68 -17.14
CA SER A 63 -29.24 25.89 -18.57
C SER A 63 -30.53 26.23 -19.33
N ASN A 64 -30.41 27.07 -20.37
CA ASN A 64 -31.51 27.42 -21.29
C ASN A 64 -31.95 26.27 -22.23
N ALA A 65 -31.43 25.05 -22.04
CA ALA A 65 -31.69 23.90 -22.91
C ALA A 65 -33.11 23.35 -22.71
N GLU A 66 -33.76 22.90 -23.80
CA GLU A 66 -35.09 22.30 -23.70
C GLU A 66 -35.05 21.01 -22.85
N PRO A 67 -36.06 20.72 -22.01
CA PRO A 67 -36.10 19.50 -21.20
C PRO A 67 -35.94 18.20 -22.00
N CYS A 68 -36.37 18.18 -23.27
CA CYS A 68 -36.19 17.03 -24.15
C CYS A 68 -34.72 16.80 -24.56
N GLU A 69 -33.92 17.87 -24.69
CA GLU A 69 -32.51 17.75 -25.03
C GLU A 69 -31.69 17.28 -23.83
N LEU A 70 -32.01 17.77 -22.63
CA LEU A 70 -31.39 17.28 -21.39
C LEU A 70 -31.65 15.78 -21.19
N ASP A 71 -32.83 15.27 -21.57
CA ASP A 71 -33.20 13.84 -21.47
C ASP A 71 -32.30 13.00 -22.35
N ALA A 72 -32.10 13.43 -23.59
CA ALA A 72 -31.17 12.81 -24.51
C ALA A 72 -29.73 12.85 -23.98
N VAL A 73 -29.28 13.99 -23.46
CA VAL A 73 -27.92 14.11 -22.90
C VAL A 73 -27.69 13.14 -21.75
N SER A 74 -28.63 13.07 -20.80
CA SER A 74 -28.55 12.17 -19.66
C SER A 74 -28.54 10.69 -20.06
N HIS A 75 -29.30 10.33 -21.10
CA HIS A 75 -29.30 8.98 -21.66
C HIS A 75 -27.94 8.62 -22.29
N PHE A 76 -27.39 9.51 -23.12
CA PHE A 76 -26.14 9.24 -23.83
C PHE A 76 -24.93 9.17 -22.87
N VAL A 77 -24.91 9.95 -21.78
CA VAL A 77 -23.82 9.87 -20.79
C VAL A 77 -23.86 8.56 -20.01
N VAL A 78 -25.05 8.09 -19.60
CA VAL A 78 -25.21 6.78 -18.94
C VAL A 78 -24.94 5.63 -19.92
N ARG A 79 -25.23 5.81 -21.21
CA ARG A 79 -24.88 4.83 -22.24
C ARG A 79 -23.38 4.61 -22.34
N LEU A 80 -22.59 5.69 -22.34
CA LEU A 80 -21.12 5.62 -22.32
C LEU A 80 -20.62 4.92 -21.05
N LEU A 81 -21.25 5.21 -19.91
CA LEU A 81 -20.92 4.58 -18.64
C LEU A 81 -21.17 3.05 -18.63
N CYS A 82 -22.30 2.63 -19.19
CA CYS A 82 -22.74 1.24 -19.14
C CYS A 82 -22.17 0.38 -20.28
N CYS A 83 -21.57 0.94 -21.34
CA CYS A 83 -21.19 0.16 -22.53
C CYS A 83 -20.10 -0.90 -22.30
N GLY A 84 -19.20 -0.69 -21.34
CA GLY A 84 -18.03 -1.56 -21.08
C GLY A 84 -18.26 -2.72 -20.10
N ASP A 85 -19.42 -2.83 -19.46
CA ASP A 85 -19.69 -3.86 -18.45
C ASP A 85 -21.01 -4.58 -18.70
N THR A 86 -20.99 -5.91 -18.77
CA THR A 86 -22.12 -6.74 -19.22
C THR A 86 -23.31 -6.68 -18.27
N ALA A 87 -23.03 -6.59 -16.96
CA ALA A 87 -24.04 -6.36 -15.93
C ALA A 87 -24.66 -4.96 -16.07
N ALA A 88 -23.82 -3.92 -16.23
CA ALA A 88 -24.29 -2.56 -16.48
C ALA A 88 -25.11 -2.42 -17.77
N ARG A 89 -24.71 -3.08 -18.88
CA ARG A 89 -25.46 -3.12 -20.14
C ARG A 89 -26.82 -3.75 -19.97
N SER A 90 -26.86 -4.92 -19.33
CA SER A 90 -28.10 -5.67 -19.11
C SER A 90 -29.06 -4.89 -18.22
N TRP A 91 -28.53 -4.30 -17.14
CA TRP A 91 -29.27 -3.41 -16.25
C TRP A 91 -29.84 -2.21 -17.02
N PHE A 92 -28.98 -1.47 -17.72
CA PHE A 92 -29.35 -0.26 -18.45
C PHE A 92 -30.40 -0.52 -19.53
N LEU A 93 -30.24 -1.59 -20.32
CA LEU A 93 -31.23 -2.00 -21.32
C LEU A 93 -32.60 -2.24 -20.69
N ALA A 94 -32.65 -2.98 -19.57
CA ALA A 94 -33.90 -3.26 -18.86
C ALA A 94 -34.52 -2.01 -18.22
N ALA A 95 -33.68 -1.11 -17.67
CA ALA A 95 -34.11 0.14 -17.06
C ALA A 95 -34.74 1.09 -18.08
N GLU A 96 -34.05 1.29 -19.21
CA GLU A 96 -34.52 2.16 -20.30
C GLU A 96 -35.72 1.58 -21.03
N GLU A 97 -35.79 0.26 -21.21
CA GLU A 97 -36.97 -0.41 -21.75
C GLU A 97 -38.21 -0.17 -20.87
N SER A 98 -38.04 -0.30 -19.55
CA SER A 98 -39.11 -0.03 -18.57
C SER A 98 -39.56 1.43 -18.60
N LEU A 99 -38.60 2.36 -18.70
CA LEU A 99 -38.89 3.79 -18.82
C LEU A 99 -39.61 4.12 -20.14
N PHE A 100 -39.16 3.53 -21.25
CA PHE A 100 -39.79 3.70 -22.56
C PHE A 100 -41.23 3.21 -22.56
N LEU A 101 -41.51 2.02 -22.01
CA LEU A 101 -42.86 1.47 -21.91
C LEU A 101 -43.80 2.36 -21.10
N ARG A 102 -43.33 2.93 -19.97
CA ARG A 102 -44.11 3.89 -19.18
C ARG A 102 -44.43 5.15 -19.98
N ARG A 103 -43.45 5.71 -20.68
CA ARG A 103 -43.65 6.88 -21.56
C ARG A 103 -44.59 6.54 -22.73
N TRP A 104 -44.48 5.34 -23.30
CA TRP A 104 -45.35 4.85 -24.35
C TRP A 104 -46.81 4.78 -23.91
N ALA A 105 -47.09 4.33 -22.69
CA ALA A 105 -48.44 4.27 -22.15
C ALA A 105 -49.09 5.66 -21.98
N GLN A 106 -48.29 6.68 -21.65
CA GLN A 106 -48.77 8.04 -21.34
C GLN A 106 -48.96 8.94 -22.57
N VAL A 107 -48.40 8.58 -23.74
CA VAL A 107 -48.39 9.43 -24.94
C VAL A 107 -49.55 9.08 -25.89
N PRO A 108 -50.34 10.07 -26.39
CA PRO A 108 -51.41 9.83 -27.36
C PRO A 108 -50.92 9.22 -28.68
N TRP A 109 -51.79 8.48 -29.38
CA TRP A 109 -51.44 7.80 -30.63
C TRP A 109 -50.90 8.72 -31.73
N ALA A 110 -51.46 9.94 -31.86
CA ALA A 110 -50.95 10.93 -32.82
C ALA A 110 -49.48 11.32 -32.56
N ALA A 111 -49.08 11.43 -31.29
CA ALA A 111 -47.70 11.72 -30.92
C ALA A 111 -46.78 10.51 -31.12
N LYS A 112 -47.26 9.28 -30.89
CA LYS A 112 -46.54 8.04 -31.23
C LYS A 112 -46.22 7.95 -32.72
N LEU A 113 -47.21 8.20 -33.59
CA LEU A 113 -47.04 8.25 -35.03
C LEU A 113 -46.01 9.30 -35.45
N SER A 114 -46.08 10.51 -34.87
CA SER A 114 -45.10 11.58 -35.16
C SER A 114 -43.67 11.21 -34.75
N ALA A 115 -43.49 10.42 -33.68
CA ALA A 115 -42.18 9.95 -33.26
C ALA A 115 -41.63 8.85 -34.19
N LEU A 116 -42.49 7.93 -34.63
CA LEU A 116 -42.12 6.85 -35.55
C LEU A 116 -41.76 7.38 -36.95
N ARG A 117 -42.51 8.35 -37.49
CA ARG A 117 -42.23 8.97 -38.79
C ARG A 117 -40.84 9.62 -38.85
N ARG A 118 -40.42 10.26 -37.75
CA ARG A 118 -39.07 10.85 -37.63
C ARG A 118 -37.93 9.82 -37.74
N VAL A 119 -38.25 8.55 -37.51
CA VAL A 119 -37.32 7.41 -37.57
C VAL A 119 -37.48 6.62 -38.87
N GLY A 120 -38.23 7.15 -39.83
CA GLY A 120 -38.51 6.47 -41.11
C GLY A 120 -39.45 5.27 -40.95
N MET A 121 -40.26 5.23 -39.89
CA MET A 121 -41.35 4.27 -39.74
C MET A 121 -42.68 4.93 -40.04
N GLU A 122 -43.29 4.53 -41.15
CA GLU A 122 -44.66 4.88 -41.53
C GLU A 122 -45.54 3.65 -41.37
N PRO A 123 -46.03 3.36 -40.14
CA PRO A 123 -47.01 2.31 -39.96
C PRO A 123 -48.30 2.72 -40.68
N ASP A 124 -48.76 1.89 -41.60
CA ASP A 124 -50.07 2.05 -42.21
C ASP A 124 -51.12 1.54 -41.21
N VAL A 125 -51.97 2.44 -40.74
CA VAL A 125 -52.94 2.18 -39.67
C VAL A 125 -54.33 2.08 -40.29
N GLU A 126 -54.76 0.86 -40.56
CA GLU A 126 -56.12 0.57 -41.02
C GLU A 126 -56.87 -0.18 -39.91
N GLN A 127 -58.02 0.36 -39.48
CA GLN A 127 -58.97 -0.31 -38.56
C GLN A 127 -58.35 -0.88 -37.27
N GLY A 128 -57.37 -0.19 -36.67
CA GLY A 128 -56.72 -0.63 -35.42
C GLY A 128 -55.65 -1.72 -35.60
N THR A 129 -55.30 -2.05 -36.85
CA THR A 129 -54.18 -2.93 -37.18
C THR A 129 -53.06 -2.15 -37.84
N VAL A 130 -51.81 -2.53 -37.55
CA VAL A 130 -50.61 -1.97 -38.15
C VAL A 130 -50.00 -3.00 -39.08
N THR A 131 -49.80 -2.64 -40.35
CA THR A 131 -49.18 -3.51 -41.36
C THR A 131 -47.69 -3.18 -41.53
N MET A 132 -46.85 -4.22 -41.66
CA MET A 132 -45.41 -4.09 -41.91
C MET A 132 -44.85 -5.33 -42.60
N HIS A 133 -43.63 -5.29 -43.10
CA HIS A 133 -42.98 -6.48 -43.64
C HIS A 133 -42.68 -7.50 -42.53
N PHE A 134 -42.89 -8.80 -42.77
CA PHE A 134 -42.79 -9.81 -41.70
C PHE A 134 -41.41 -9.89 -41.02
N SER A 135 -40.34 -9.52 -41.74
CA SER A 135 -38.97 -9.46 -41.19
C SER A 135 -38.78 -8.39 -40.12
N GLN A 136 -39.73 -7.46 -39.97
CA GLN A 136 -39.69 -6.40 -38.97
C GLN A 136 -40.35 -6.80 -37.64
N LEU A 137 -40.98 -7.99 -37.58
CA LEU A 137 -41.65 -8.47 -36.38
C LEU A 137 -40.69 -9.16 -35.38
N PRO A 138 -40.92 -9.01 -34.07
CA PRO A 138 -40.28 -9.81 -33.05
C PRO A 138 -40.59 -11.31 -33.26
N PRO A 139 -39.61 -12.22 -33.05
CA PRO A 139 -39.84 -13.66 -33.15
C PRO A 139 -40.96 -14.17 -32.23
N VAL A 140 -41.18 -13.51 -31.09
CA VAL A 140 -42.21 -13.88 -30.10
C VAL A 140 -43.62 -13.77 -30.67
N LEU A 141 -43.94 -12.70 -31.42
CA LEU A 141 -45.25 -12.51 -32.03
C LEU A 141 -45.52 -13.53 -33.15
N LEU A 142 -44.47 -13.92 -33.87
CA LEU A 142 -44.54 -14.98 -34.88
C LEU A 142 -44.75 -16.36 -34.23
N ALA A 143 -43.97 -16.68 -33.19
CA ALA A 143 -44.04 -17.95 -32.47
C ALA A 143 -45.40 -18.15 -31.78
N GLN A 144 -45.94 -17.09 -31.18
CA GLN A 144 -47.25 -17.10 -30.50
C GLN A 144 -48.43 -16.94 -31.48
N ARG A 145 -48.18 -16.80 -32.78
CA ARG A 145 -49.21 -16.59 -33.82
C ARG A 145 -50.13 -15.38 -33.54
N ARG A 146 -49.59 -14.33 -32.91
CA ARG A 146 -50.29 -13.08 -32.57
C ARG A 146 -50.27 -12.05 -33.71
N CYS A 147 -50.05 -12.49 -34.95
CA CYS A 147 -50.03 -11.65 -36.13
C CYS A 147 -50.58 -12.42 -37.35
N ARG A 148 -51.18 -11.70 -38.30
CA ARG A 148 -51.66 -12.28 -39.56
C ARG A 148 -50.63 -12.04 -40.66
N LEU A 149 -50.12 -13.10 -41.28
CA LEU A 149 -49.18 -13.04 -42.40
C LEU A 149 -49.91 -13.15 -43.75
N CYS A 150 -49.61 -12.27 -44.69
CA CYS A 150 -50.19 -12.24 -46.03
C CYS A 150 -49.13 -11.77 -47.04
N ARG A 151 -48.72 -12.63 -48.00
CA ARG A 151 -47.83 -12.23 -49.12
C ARG A 151 -46.56 -11.45 -48.72
N GLY A 152 -45.91 -11.83 -47.61
CA GLY A 152 -44.70 -11.17 -47.11
C GLY A 152 -44.95 -9.94 -46.21
N THR A 153 -46.19 -9.54 -46.01
CA THR A 153 -46.56 -8.54 -44.99
C THR A 153 -47.22 -9.22 -43.79
N ALA A 154 -47.14 -8.57 -42.64
CA ALA A 154 -47.71 -9.00 -41.38
C ALA A 154 -48.54 -7.88 -40.75
N SER A 155 -49.75 -8.21 -40.31
CA SER A 155 -50.67 -7.32 -39.61
C SER A 155 -50.67 -7.65 -38.12
N VAL A 156 -50.43 -6.64 -37.28
CA VAL A 156 -50.41 -6.73 -35.80
C VAL A 156 -51.48 -5.81 -35.23
N HIS A 157 -52.13 -6.22 -34.13
CA HIS A 157 -53.09 -5.36 -33.43
C HIS A 157 -52.40 -4.16 -32.77
N ALA A 158 -53.06 -3.01 -32.66
CA ALA A 158 -52.47 -1.80 -32.08
C ALA A 158 -51.98 -1.98 -30.63
N GLU A 159 -52.57 -2.90 -29.88
CA GLU A 159 -52.18 -3.26 -28.50
C GLU A 159 -50.82 -3.98 -28.47
N ASP A 160 -50.61 -4.90 -29.41
CA ASP A 160 -49.39 -5.71 -29.54
C ASP A 160 -48.26 -4.94 -30.24
N PHE A 161 -48.59 -3.81 -30.89
CA PHE A 161 -47.62 -2.97 -31.58
C PHE A 161 -46.57 -2.36 -30.64
N ALA A 162 -46.89 -2.21 -29.35
CA ALA A 162 -45.91 -1.80 -28.34
C ALA A 162 -44.71 -2.77 -28.27
N GLU A 163 -44.95 -4.08 -28.39
CA GLU A 163 -43.90 -5.11 -28.38
C GLU A 163 -42.98 -5.00 -29.59
N VAL A 164 -43.53 -4.67 -30.76
CA VAL A 164 -42.74 -4.42 -31.99
C VAL A 164 -41.80 -3.24 -31.80
N VAL A 165 -42.32 -2.13 -31.29
CA VAL A 165 -41.55 -0.91 -31.08
C VAL A 165 -40.49 -1.11 -29.99
N VAL A 166 -40.83 -1.79 -28.89
CA VAL A 166 -39.88 -2.13 -27.82
C VAL A 166 -38.77 -3.04 -28.31
N HIS A 167 -39.11 -4.09 -29.08
CA HIS A 167 -38.10 -4.99 -29.66
C HIS A 167 -37.11 -4.23 -30.53
N ARG A 168 -37.61 -3.31 -31.38
CA ARG A 168 -36.77 -2.49 -32.25
C ARG A 168 -35.95 -1.45 -31.45
N PHE A 169 -36.55 -0.85 -30.43
CA PHE A 169 -35.87 0.08 -29.52
C PHE A 169 -34.71 -0.61 -28.79
N ARG A 170 -34.96 -1.80 -28.22
CA ARG A 170 -33.94 -2.63 -27.57
C ARG A 170 -32.84 -3.03 -28.55
N LYS A 171 -33.18 -3.51 -29.74
CA LYS A 171 -32.21 -3.86 -30.80
C LYS A 171 -31.33 -2.67 -31.17
N HIS A 172 -31.93 -1.48 -31.30
CA HIS A 172 -31.19 -0.25 -31.60
C HIS A 172 -30.26 0.15 -30.45
N LEU A 173 -30.75 0.15 -29.19
CA LEU A 173 -29.93 0.44 -28.02
C LEU A 173 -28.74 -0.51 -27.89
N THR A 174 -28.93 -1.80 -28.12
CA THR A 174 -27.85 -2.79 -28.12
C THR A 174 -26.78 -2.45 -29.16
N ALA A 175 -27.18 -2.18 -30.41
CA ALA A 175 -26.26 -1.80 -31.48
C ALA A 175 -25.51 -0.49 -31.17
N MET A 176 -26.17 0.48 -30.56
CA MET A 176 -25.53 1.74 -30.15
C MET A 176 -24.55 1.55 -28.98
N LEU A 177 -24.82 0.62 -28.06
CA LEU A 177 -23.87 0.23 -27.00
C LEU A 177 -22.63 -0.45 -27.58
N ASP A 178 -22.78 -1.29 -28.62
CA ASP A 178 -21.64 -1.91 -29.32
C ASP A 178 -20.76 -0.86 -30.00
N GLN A 179 -21.36 0.11 -30.68
CA GLN A 179 -20.64 1.24 -31.27
C GLN A 179 -19.96 2.12 -30.21
N ALA A 180 -20.59 2.29 -29.04
CA ALA A 180 -20.03 3.05 -27.93
C ALA A 180 -18.77 2.39 -27.36
N VAL A 181 -18.69 1.05 -27.31
CA VAL A 181 -17.48 0.33 -26.86
C VAL A 181 -16.29 0.62 -27.76
N ALA A 182 -16.47 0.56 -29.08
CA ALA A 182 -15.40 0.86 -30.04
C ALA A 182 -14.91 2.32 -29.92
N SER A 183 -15.84 3.23 -29.61
CA SER A 183 -15.54 4.66 -29.46
C SER A 183 -14.99 5.02 -28.06
N ALA A 184 -15.20 4.17 -27.06
CA ALA A 184 -14.79 4.42 -25.68
C ALA A 184 -13.27 4.52 -25.52
N ALA A 185 -12.50 3.84 -26.37
CA ALA A 185 -11.03 3.95 -26.39
C ALA A 185 -10.52 5.33 -26.82
N HIS A 186 -11.35 6.13 -27.50
CA HIS A 186 -11.01 7.44 -28.05
C HIS A 186 -11.88 8.56 -27.48
N LEU A 187 -12.45 8.36 -26.28
CA LEU A 187 -13.27 9.36 -25.61
C LEU A 187 -12.47 10.64 -25.35
N HIS A 188 -13.11 11.79 -25.58
CA HIS A 188 -12.55 13.08 -25.20
C HIS A 188 -12.32 13.11 -23.68
N PRO A 189 -11.20 13.67 -23.18
CA PRO A 189 -10.85 13.64 -21.77
C PRO A 189 -11.95 14.17 -20.82
N SER A 190 -12.71 15.20 -21.22
CA SER A 190 -13.84 15.71 -20.42
C SER A 190 -14.95 14.66 -20.24
N LEU A 191 -15.34 13.95 -21.30
CA LEU A 191 -16.35 12.89 -21.22
C LEU A 191 -15.83 11.68 -20.42
N GLN A 192 -14.54 11.35 -20.55
CA GLN A 192 -13.93 10.28 -19.75
C GLN A 192 -13.98 10.61 -18.25
N ARG A 193 -13.67 11.86 -17.87
CA ARG A 193 -13.80 12.37 -16.49
C ARG A 193 -15.23 12.27 -15.98
N THR A 194 -16.22 12.66 -16.77
CA THR A 194 -17.64 12.49 -16.41
C THR A 194 -18.00 11.03 -16.19
N VAL A 195 -17.62 10.12 -17.11
CA VAL A 195 -17.89 8.67 -16.99
C VAL A 195 -17.26 8.09 -15.72
N ASP A 196 -16.00 8.41 -15.43
CA ASP A 196 -15.33 7.89 -14.24
C ASP A 196 -15.89 8.44 -12.93
N ALA A 197 -16.39 9.69 -12.93
CA ALA A 197 -17.07 10.27 -11.77
C ALA A 197 -18.43 9.61 -11.48
N LEU A 198 -19.11 9.10 -12.50
CA LEU A 198 -20.40 8.42 -12.39
C LEU A 198 -20.27 6.93 -12.03
N ARG A 199 -19.08 6.33 -12.17
CA ARG A 199 -18.85 4.89 -11.94
C ARG A 199 -19.21 4.41 -10.52
N PRO A 200 -18.88 5.13 -9.43
CA PRO A 200 -19.31 4.72 -8.09
C PRO A 200 -20.83 4.72 -7.92
N ALA A 201 -21.53 5.66 -8.56
CA ALA A 201 -23.00 5.72 -8.53
C ALA A 201 -23.62 4.55 -9.30
N LEU A 202 -23.02 4.16 -10.44
CA LEU A 202 -23.43 2.94 -11.15
C LEU A 202 -23.17 1.70 -10.31
N GLU A 203 -22.03 1.57 -9.63
CA GLU A 203 -21.73 0.43 -8.76
C GLU A 203 -22.73 0.34 -7.59
N GLU A 204 -23.09 1.46 -6.97
CA GLU A 204 -24.14 1.49 -5.93
C GLU A 204 -25.48 1.03 -6.48
N VAL A 205 -25.84 1.48 -7.69
CA VAL A 205 -27.07 1.07 -8.37
C VAL A 205 -27.02 -0.41 -8.78
N LEU A 206 -25.88 -0.95 -9.21
CA LEU A 206 -25.73 -2.35 -9.59
C LEU A 206 -25.75 -3.29 -8.38
N VAL A 207 -25.13 -2.89 -7.26
CA VAL A 207 -25.21 -3.61 -5.98
C VAL A 207 -26.64 -3.57 -5.44
N GLY A 208 -27.29 -2.39 -5.52
CA GLY A 208 -28.71 -2.24 -5.23
C GLY A 208 -29.60 -3.09 -6.14
N PHE A 209 -29.30 -3.13 -7.44
CA PHE A 209 -30.00 -3.89 -8.47
C PHE A 209 -29.89 -5.40 -8.23
N ASP A 210 -28.69 -5.92 -7.95
CA ASP A 210 -28.50 -7.33 -7.60
C ASP A 210 -29.25 -7.69 -6.32
N SER A 211 -29.40 -6.76 -5.37
CA SER A 211 -30.18 -6.99 -4.15
C SER A 211 -31.71 -6.91 -4.36
N SER A 212 -32.19 -6.02 -5.24
CA SER A 212 -33.62 -5.67 -5.35
C SER A 212 -34.35 -6.24 -6.56
N THR A 213 -33.66 -6.67 -7.63
CA THR A 213 -34.33 -7.07 -8.88
C THR A 213 -34.35 -8.56 -9.17
N ARG A 214 -33.45 -9.36 -8.58
CA ARG A 214 -33.51 -10.83 -8.71
C ARG A 214 -34.29 -11.53 -7.61
N PHE A 215 -34.49 -10.84 -6.48
CA PHE A 215 -34.90 -11.48 -5.24
C PHE A 215 -36.03 -10.70 -4.61
N GLY A 216 -37.27 -11.06 -4.94
CA GLY A 216 -38.44 -10.56 -4.21
C GLY A 216 -38.27 -10.67 -2.69
N ASP A 217 -39.07 -9.90 -1.96
CA ASP A 217 -39.02 -9.67 -0.51
C ASP A 217 -39.12 -10.91 0.40
N GLU A 218 -39.03 -12.14 -0.12
CA GLU A 218 -39.07 -13.34 0.70
C GLU A 218 -37.75 -13.52 1.49
N PRO A 219 -37.79 -13.43 2.83
CA PRO A 219 -36.61 -13.69 3.64
C PRO A 219 -36.20 -15.16 3.51
N ILE A 220 -34.91 -15.41 3.28
CA ILE A 220 -34.33 -16.77 3.23
C ILE A 220 -34.54 -17.48 4.58
N GLY A 221 -34.54 -16.70 5.67
CA GLY A 221 -34.93 -17.15 7.01
C GLY A 221 -33.83 -17.95 7.73
N LEU A 222 -32.56 -17.64 7.50
CA LEU A 222 -31.45 -18.30 8.21
C LEU A 222 -31.48 -17.93 9.71
N CYS A 223 -31.43 -18.92 10.57
CA CYS A 223 -31.27 -18.80 12.01
C CYS A 223 -30.33 -19.91 12.52
N LEU A 224 -29.89 -19.81 13.77
CA LEU A 224 -29.03 -20.83 14.38
C LEU A 224 -29.67 -22.23 14.41
N ALA A 225 -31.01 -22.32 14.50
CA ALA A 225 -31.73 -23.58 14.56
C ALA A 225 -31.72 -24.33 13.22
N ASN A 226 -31.79 -23.62 12.10
CA ASN A 226 -31.78 -24.21 10.76
C ASN A 226 -30.43 -24.12 10.04
N PHE A 227 -29.40 -23.56 10.71
CA PHE A 227 -28.09 -23.32 10.11
C PHE A 227 -27.45 -24.58 9.53
N GLU A 228 -27.44 -25.70 10.28
CA GLU A 228 -26.84 -26.96 9.79
C GLU A 228 -27.61 -27.58 8.63
N GLN A 229 -28.94 -27.47 8.66
CA GLN A 229 -29.78 -27.93 7.57
C GLN A 229 -29.49 -27.12 6.30
N MET A 230 -29.48 -25.78 6.41
CA MET A 230 -29.21 -24.90 5.28
C MET A 230 -27.77 -24.99 4.77
N LEU A 231 -26.80 -25.18 5.65
CA LEU A 231 -25.40 -25.40 5.28
C LEU A 231 -25.26 -26.64 4.41
N ARG A 232 -25.95 -27.73 4.79
CA ARG A 232 -26.01 -28.92 3.96
C ARG A 232 -26.76 -28.63 2.69
N GLU A 233 -28.05 -28.29 2.74
CA GLU A 233 -28.99 -28.30 1.62
C GLU A 233 -28.87 -27.12 0.64
N SER A 234 -28.51 -25.91 1.09
CA SER A 234 -28.71 -24.70 0.28
C SER A 234 -27.50 -23.76 0.15
N PHE A 235 -26.49 -23.85 1.01
CA PHE A 235 -25.33 -22.97 0.93
C PHE A 235 -24.54 -23.24 -0.36
N PRO A 236 -24.10 -22.23 -1.13
CA PRO A 236 -23.21 -22.47 -2.26
C PRO A 236 -21.85 -23.02 -1.81
N PRO A 237 -21.11 -23.73 -2.70
CA PRO A 237 -19.80 -24.31 -2.37
C PRO A 237 -18.82 -23.32 -1.75
N CYS A 238 -18.84 -22.04 -2.17
CA CYS A 238 -17.96 -21.01 -1.62
C CYS A 238 -18.29 -20.64 -0.16
N MET A 239 -19.55 -20.68 0.26
CA MET A 239 -19.93 -20.43 1.65
C MET A 239 -19.64 -21.65 2.52
N GLN A 240 -19.92 -22.85 2.01
CA GLN A 240 -19.63 -24.08 2.72
C GLN A 240 -18.12 -24.22 2.97
N TYR A 241 -17.28 -23.95 1.96
CA TYR A 241 -15.83 -23.92 2.08
C TYR A 241 -15.33 -23.06 3.25
N LEU A 242 -15.89 -21.85 3.40
CA LEU A 242 -15.54 -20.93 4.49
C LEU A 242 -15.96 -21.46 5.86
N VAL A 243 -17.17 -22.04 5.96
CA VAL A 243 -17.69 -22.60 7.21
C VAL A 243 -16.91 -23.84 7.64
N ASP A 244 -16.61 -24.74 6.70
CA ASP A 244 -15.87 -25.96 6.98
C ASP A 244 -14.43 -25.64 7.39
N PHE A 245 -13.79 -24.66 6.76
CA PHE A 245 -12.47 -24.20 7.19
C PHE A 245 -12.51 -23.64 8.61
N GLN A 246 -13.49 -22.79 8.94
CA GLN A 246 -13.67 -22.25 10.29
C GLN A 246 -13.84 -23.36 11.35
N ARG A 247 -14.45 -24.50 10.98
CA ARG A 247 -14.68 -25.64 11.89
C ARG A 247 -13.46 -26.51 12.13
N ARG A 248 -12.47 -26.51 11.23
CA ARG A 248 -11.26 -27.34 11.31
C ARG A 248 -10.22 -26.88 12.35
N GLY A 249 -10.60 -25.95 13.24
CA GLY A 249 -9.75 -25.48 14.35
C GLY A 249 -8.74 -24.40 13.97
N LYS A 250 -8.79 -23.87 12.74
CA LYS A 250 -8.05 -22.67 12.31
C LYS A 250 -9.06 -21.60 11.92
N HIS A 251 -9.17 -20.53 12.69
CA HIS A 251 -10.14 -19.48 12.39
C HIS A 251 -9.88 -18.80 11.03
N LEU A 252 -10.94 -18.35 10.35
CA LEU A 252 -10.85 -17.65 9.07
C LEU A 252 -10.04 -16.38 9.21
N LYS A 253 -9.12 -16.12 8.27
CA LYS A 253 -8.37 -14.86 8.15
C LYS A 253 -9.26 -13.70 7.68
N HIS A 254 -8.70 -12.48 7.61
CA HIS A 254 -9.43 -11.25 7.28
C HIS A 254 -10.35 -11.38 6.07
N HIS A 255 -9.84 -11.81 4.90
CA HIS A 255 -10.61 -11.94 3.66
C HIS A 255 -11.76 -12.97 3.76
N GLY A 256 -11.54 -14.11 4.39
CA GLY A 256 -12.61 -15.11 4.62
C GLY A 256 -13.72 -14.57 5.53
N ARG A 257 -13.36 -13.78 6.55
CA ARG A 257 -14.34 -13.16 7.46
C ARG A 257 -15.17 -12.07 6.80
N ILE A 258 -14.56 -11.22 5.98
CA ILE A 258 -15.28 -10.15 5.25
C ILE A 258 -16.08 -10.70 4.07
N GLN A 259 -15.77 -11.90 3.57
CA GLN A 259 -16.61 -12.63 2.62
C GLN A 259 -17.82 -13.26 3.31
N LEU A 260 -17.60 -13.99 4.41
CA LEU A 260 -18.67 -14.78 5.06
C LEU A 260 -19.65 -13.92 5.87
N ARG A 261 -19.18 -12.91 6.64
CA ARG A 261 -20.04 -12.12 7.55
C ARG A 261 -21.20 -11.42 6.83
N PRO A 262 -20.97 -10.70 5.71
CA PRO A 262 -22.07 -10.08 4.96
C PRO A 262 -23.03 -11.10 4.35
N LEU A 263 -22.52 -12.24 3.87
CA LEU A 263 -23.35 -13.30 3.27
C LEU A 263 -24.27 -13.96 4.31
N LEU A 264 -23.79 -14.18 5.55
CA LEU A 264 -24.64 -14.69 6.64
C LEU A 264 -25.73 -13.69 7.04
N ARG A 265 -25.42 -12.39 7.04
CA ARG A 265 -26.42 -11.35 7.26
C ARG A 265 -27.47 -11.35 6.14
N GLU A 266 -27.05 -11.36 4.89
CA GLU A 266 -27.95 -11.39 3.73
C GLU A 266 -28.80 -12.64 3.66
N ALA A 267 -28.28 -13.77 4.13
CA ALA A 267 -29.04 -15.00 4.34
C ALA A 267 -30.10 -14.89 5.45
N GLY A 268 -30.05 -13.83 6.27
CA GLY A 268 -31.05 -13.52 7.29
C GLY A 268 -30.65 -13.86 8.73
N LEU A 269 -29.39 -14.26 9.00
CA LEU A 269 -28.95 -14.59 10.36
C LEU A 269 -28.98 -13.33 11.24
N PRO A 270 -29.82 -13.27 12.29
CA PRO A 270 -29.95 -12.05 13.09
C PRO A 270 -28.68 -11.77 13.90
N LEU A 271 -28.39 -10.50 14.18
CA LEU A 271 -27.13 -10.08 14.83
C LEU A 271 -26.81 -10.84 16.13
N PRO A 272 -27.74 -11.02 17.09
CA PRO A 272 -27.45 -11.75 18.32
C PRO A 272 -27.10 -13.22 18.08
N GLU A 273 -27.67 -13.82 17.04
CA GLU A 273 -27.38 -15.19 16.61
C GLU A 273 -26.06 -15.27 15.86
N ALA A 274 -25.74 -14.29 15.03
CA ALA A 274 -24.46 -14.19 14.35
C ALA A 274 -23.30 -14.08 15.35
N VAL A 275 -23.43 -13.23 16.37
CA VAL A 275 -22.41 -13.12 17.43
C VAL A 275 -22.25 -14.43 18.18
N ARG A 276 -23.35 -15.12 18.52
CA ARG A 276 -23.31 -16.45 19.16
C ARG A 276 -22.64 -17.50 18.29
N TRP A 277 -22.99 -17.55 17.00
CA TRP A 277 -22.39 -18.47 16.03
C TRP A 277 -20.89 -18.24 15.94
N TRP A 278 -20.48 -17.01 15.63
CA TRP A 278 -19.06 -16.67 15.51
C TRP A 278 -18.31 -16.92 16.82
N ARG A 279 -18.88 -16.60 17.98
CA ARG A 279 -18.26 -16.91 19.28
C ARG A 279 -17.99 -18.40 19.41
N ARG A 280 -18.99 -19.24 19.15
CA ARG A 280 -18.86 -20.70 19.23
C ARG A 280 -17.80 -21.22 18.26
N GLU A 281 -17.78 -20.74 17.02
CA GLU A 281 -16.84 -21.23 16.00
C GLU A 281 -15.41 -20.67 16.17
N PHE A 282 -15.23 -19.49 16.79
CA PHE A 282 -13.90 -18.96 17.13
C PHE A 282 -13.29 -19.66 18.33
N LEU A 283 -14.09 -20.01 19.35
CA LEU A 283 -13.63 -20.72 20.54
C LEU A 283 -13.29 -22.19 20.29
N ARG A 284 -13.51 -22.70 19.07
CA ARG A 284 -12.96 -24.00 18.65
C ARG A 284 -11.44 -23.95 18.46
N ASP A 285 -10.89 -22.76 18.22
CA ASP A 285 -9.45 -22.52 18.14
C ASP A 285 -8.91 -22.36 19.57
N PRO A 286 -8.02 -23.25 20.05
CA PRO A 286 -7.51 -23.21 21.42
C PRO A 286 -6.73 -21.93 21.76
N ASP A 287 -6.27 -21.18 20.76
CA ASP A 287 -5.53 -19.93 20.96
C ASP A 287 -6.45 -18.73 21.21
N VAL A 288 -7.77 -18.86 20.98
CA VAL A 288 -8.73 -17.76 21.09
C VAL A 288 -9.46 -17.79 22.42
N ARG A 289 -9.25 -16.76 23.25
CA ARG A 289 -9.97 -16.56 24.52
C ARG A 289 -11.28 -15.79 24.30
N GLU A 290 -12.27 -16.05 25.15
CA GLU A 290 -13.60 -15.40 25.07
C GLU A 290 -13.53 -13.87 25.20
N GLU A 291 -12.65 -13.37 26.07
CA GLU A 291 -12.42 -11.94 26.25
C GLU A 291 -11.86 -11.28 24.97
N ALA A 292 -10.93 -11.96 24.28
CA ALA A 292 -10.36 -11.47 23.02
C ALA A 292 -11.41 -11.42 21.90
N PHE A 293 -12.30 -12.40 21.82
CA PHE A 293 -13.41 -12.40 20.86
C PHE A 293 -14.34 -11.19 21.05
N ASN A 294 -14.72 -10.88 22.30
CA ASN A 294 -15.65 -9.79 22.58
C ASN A 294 -15.03 -8.40 22.29
N LEU A 295 -13.73 -8.23 22.50
CA LEU A 295 -13.02 -6.98 22.23
C LEU A 295 -12.75 -6.77 20.72
N GLU A 296 -12.39 -7.82 20.00
CA GLU A 296 -11.89 -7.69 18.61
C GLU A 296 -12.89 -8.15 17.55
N HIS A 297 -13.70 -9.18 17.78
CA HIS A 297 -14.50 -9.79 16.71
C HIS A 297 -15.98 -9.43 16.80
N ALA A 298 -16.53 -9.29 18.01
CA ALA A 298 -17.93 -8.89 18.21
C ALA A 298 -18.23 -7.50 17.62
N VAL A 299 -17.33 -6.53 17.81
CA VAL A 299 -17.46 -5.16 17.26
C VAL A 299 -17.51 -5.18 15.73
N HIS A 300 -16.66 -5.99 15.07
CA HIS A 300 -16.66 -6.07 13.61
C HIS A 300 -17.90 -6.79 13.06
N ILE A 301 -18.48 -7.73 13.80
CA ILE A 301 -19.76 -8.34 13.44
C ILE A 301 -20.87 -7.28 13.54
N GLN A 302 -20.91 -6.50 14.62
CA GLN A 302 -21.87 -5.40 14.78
C GLN A 302 -21.74 -4.33 13.69
N HIS A 303 -20.51 -3.98 13.29
CA HIS A 303 -20.25 -3.08 12.17
C HIS A 303 -20.76 -3.64 10.84
N ALA A 304 -20.54 -4.94 10.56
CA ALA A 304 -21.09 -5.57 9.34
C ALA A 304 -22.63 -5.54 9.28
N TYR A 305 -23.30 -5.46 10.43
CA TYR A 305 -24.75 -5.35 10.56
C TYR A 305 -25.26 -3.90 10.66
N GLY A 306 -24.38 -2.89 10.59
CA GLY A 306 -24.76 -1.48 10.51
C GLY A 306 -25.12 -0.82 11.85
N GLN A 307 -24.71 -1.38 13.00
CA GLN A 307 -25.03 -0.82 14.33
C GLN A 307 -23.98 0.17 14.87
N MET A 308 -22.84 0.38 14.20
CA MET A 308 -21.81 1.34 14.62
C MET A 308 -21.30 2.18 13.46
N GLY A 309 -21.31 3.51 13.63
CA GLY A 309 -20.87 4.51 12.65
C GLY A 309 -21.98 4.96 11.68
N LYS A 310 -21.90 6.21 11.17
CA LYS A 310 -22.85 6.77 10.17
C LYS A 310 -22.83 6.08 8.79
N ARG A 311 -22.39 4.82 8.68
CA ARG A 311 -22.17 4.10 7.40
C ARG A 311 -23.19 2.97 7.20
N LYS A 312 -23.60 2.77 5.95
CA LYS A 312 -24.54 1.72 5.51
C LYS A 312 -23.98 0.31 5.78
N PRO A 313 -24.83 -0.72 6.02
CA PRO A 313 -24.41 -2.10 6.25
C PRO A 313 -23.62 -2.68 5.04
N ALA A 314 -22.55 -3.44 5.30
CA ALA A 314 -21.61 -3.90 4.26
C ALA A 314 -22.16 -5.05 3.40
N TYR A 315 -22.20 -4.97 2.07
CA TYR A 315 -22.79 -6.03 1.22
C TYR A 315 -21.87 -7.24 0.96
N GLY A 316 -22.50 -8.39 0.68
CA GLY A 316 -21.88 -9.63 0.22
C GLY A 316 -21.10 -9.44 -1.07
N TRP A 317 -20.08 -10.29 -1.25
CA TRP A 317 -19.26 -10.23 -2.46
C TRP A 317 -19.92 -10.99 -3.60
N SER A 318 -19.96 -10.36 -4.78
CA SER A 318 -20.38 -10.99 -6.03
C SER A 318 -19.41 -12.09 -6.47
N CYS A 319 -19.89 -13.00 -7.34
CA CYS A 319 -19.04 -14.04 -7.92
C CYS A 319 -17.83 -13.44 -8.64
N ARG A 320 -18.02 -12.33 -9.36
CA ARG A 320 -16.94 -11.58 -10.02
C ARG A 320 -15.87 -11.13 -9.03
N LYS A 321 -16.26 -10.57 -7.89
CA LYS A 321 -15.33 -10.13 -6.84
C LYS A 321 -14.63 -11.33 -6.18
N ALA A 322 -15.34 -12.44 -5.96
CA ALA A 322 -14.77 -13.69 -5.45
C ALA A 322 -13.81 -14.39 -6.43
N LEU A 323 -13.92 -14.08 -7.73
CA LEU A 323 -13.09 -14.61 -8.81
C LEU A 323 -12.06 -13.60 -9.34
N ASP A 324 -11.95 -12.40 -8.75
CA ASP A 324 -11.05 -11.38 -9.24
C ASP A 324 -9.60 -11.69 -8.82
N PRO A 325 -8.68 -11.98 -9.76
CA PRO A 325 -7.29 -12.26 -9.44
C PRO A 325 -6.55 -11.07 -8.80
N LYS A 326 -7.04 -9.84 -8.98
CA LYS A 326 -6.48 -8.66 -8.31
C LYS A 326 -6.84 -8.61 -6.84
N VAL A 327 -8.00 -9.18 -6.48
CA VAL A 327 -8.45 -9.29 -5.09
C VAL A 327 -7.85 -10.54 -4.43
N PHE A 328 -7.71 -11.64 -5.20
CA PHE A 328 -7.13 -12.90 -4.76
C PHE A 328 -6.05 -13.41 -5.75
N PRO A 329 -4.77 -13.03 -5.57
CA PRO A 329 -3.68 -13.61 -6.35
C PRO A 329 -3.56 -15.11 -6.06
N ALA A 330 -3.09 -15.87 -7.06
CA ALA A 330 -3.31 -17.31 -7.18
C ALA A 330 -2.78 -18.19 -6.01
N VAL A 331 -3.53 -19.28 -5.76
CA VAL A 331 -3.23 -20.54 -5.02
C VAL A 331 -2.37 -20.41 -3.75
N ASP A 332 -2.85 -19.61 -2.79
CA ASP A 332 -2.40 -19.73 -1.40
C ASP A 332 -3.22 -20.85 -0.73
N ALA A 333 -2.88 -22.12 -1.01
CA ALA A 333 -3.61 -23.33 -0.52
C ALA A 333 -3.82 -23.36 1.01
N LYS A 334 -3.07 -22.53 1.75
CA LYS A 334 -3.17 -22.38 3.22
C LYS A 334 -4.23 -21.37 3.69
N ARG A 335 -5.00 -20.71 2.80
CA ARG A 335 -5.95 -19.63 3.19
C ARG A 335 -7.34 -19.83 2.56
N ALA A 336 -8.36 -20.12 3.38
CA ALA A 336 -9.74 -20.23 2.89
C ALA A 336 -10.43 -18.87 2.65
N HIS A 337 -10.52 -18.49 1.37
CA HIS A 337 -11.33 -17.39 0.84
C HIS A 337 -11.47 -17.50 -0.69
N GLY A 338 -12.30 -16.65 -1.29
CA GLY A 338 -12.56 -16.63 -2.73
C GLY A 338 -13.53 -17.72 -3.20
N CYS A 339 -13.49 -18.04 -4.50
CA CYS A 339 -14.26 -19.13 -5.11
C CYS A 339 -13.47 -20.46 -5.09
N PRO A 340 -14.00 -21.55 -4.51
CA PRO A 340 -13.28 -22.82 -4.37
C PRO A 340 -12.92 -23.47 -5.71
N PHE A 341 -13.75 -23.26 -6.75
CA PHE A 341 -13.47 -23.75 -8.11
C PHE A 341 -12.20 -23.15 -8.72
N ARG A 342 -11.74 -22.01 -8.19
CA ARG A 342 -10.49 -21.36 -8.59
C ARG A 342 -9.37 -21.59 -7.58
N SER A 343 -9.68 -21.52 -6.29
CA SER A 343 -8.68 -21.46 -5.22
C SER A 343 -8.19 -22.82 -4.73
N LEU A 344 -9.01 -23.88 -4.81
CA LEU A 344 -8.64 -25.22 -4.37
C LEU A 344 -7.93 -26.01 -5.46
N ASP A 345 -7.07 -26.94 -5.05
CA ASP A 345 -6.56 -27.96 -5.97
C ASP A 345 -7.67 -28.97 -6.35
N GLU A 346 -7.40 -29.81 -7.33
CA GLU A 346 -8.40 -30.73 -7.89
C GLU A 346 -8.91 -31.76 -6.87
N GLU A 347 -8.05 -32.17 -5.93
CA GLU A 347 -8.34 -33.19 -4.95
C GLU A 347 -9.13 -32.62 -3.76
N GLU A 348 -8.73 -31.45 -3.26
CA GLU A 348 -9.44 -30.69 -2.23
C GLU A 348 -10.80 -30.20 -2.73
N LEU A 349 -10.89 -29.77 -4.00
CA LEU A 349 -12.16 -29.40 -4.62
C LEU A 349 -13.09 -30.62 -4.70
N ARG A 350 -12.59 -31.77 -5.14
CA ARG A 350 -13.40 -33.02 -5.15
C ARG A 350 -13.89 -33.40 -3.77
N ARG A 351 -13.02 -33.34 -2.74
CA ARG A 351 -13.41 -33.60 -1.35
C ARG A 351 -14.50 -32.65 -0.88
N LEU A 352 -14.34 -31.34 -1.13
CA LEU A 352 -15.35 -30.34 -0.79
C LEU A 352 -16.69 -30.64 -1.47
N LEU A 353 -16.69 -31.01 -2.76
CA LEU A 353 -17.91 -31.30 -3.51
C LEU A 353 -18.58 -32.60 -3.06
N VAL A 354 -17.80 -33.61 -2.65
CA VAL A 354 -18.34 -34.83 -2.02
C VAL A 354 -18.92 -34.53 -0.65
N ASP A 355 -18.25 -33.70 0.16
CA ASP A 355 -18.78 -33.18 1.44
C ASP A 355 -20.05 -32.34 1.21
N PHE A 356 -20.18 -31.73 0.04
CA PHE A 356 -21.40 -31.08 -0.45
C PHE A 356 -22.43 -32.04 -1.05
N THR A 357 -22.32 -33.34 -0.75
CA THR A 357 -23.26 -34.41 -1.12
C THR A 357 -23.33 -34.74 -2.62
N LEU A 358 -22.32 -34.39 -3.42
CA LEU A 358 -22.24 -34.84 -4.82
C LEU A 358 -21.67 -36.26 -4.91
N SER A 359 -22.08 -37.01 -5.94
CA SER A 359 -21.43 -38.27 -6.29
C SER A 359 -19.96 -38.02 -6.66
N PRO A 360 -19.02 -38.95 -6.38
CA PRO A 360 -17.61 -38.79 -6.76
C PRO A 360 -17.43 -38.55 -8.28
N ALA A 361 -18.30 -39.13 -9.11
CA ALA A 361 -18.31 -38.91 -10.55
C ALA A 361 -18.73 -37.47 -10.92
N SER A 362 -19.84 -36.98 -10.35
CA SER A 362 -20.30 -35.59 -10.57
C SER A 362 -19.28 -34.58 -10.03
N ALA A 363 -18.63 -34.86 -8.89
CA ALA A 363 -17.56 -34.01 -8.35
C ALA A 363 -16.35 -33.93 -9.28
N ALA A 364 -15.94 -35.05 -9.90
CA ALA A 364 -14.86 -35.06 -10.89
C ALA A 364 -15.23 -34.27 -12.16
N MET A 365 -16.46 -34.40 -12.64
CA MET A 365 -16.97 -33.64 -13.80
C MET A 365 -17.03 -32.14 -13.52
N ALA A 366 -17.52 -31.73 -12.35
CA ALA A 366 -17.56 -30.33 -11.94
C ALA A 366 -16.16 -29.70 -11.86
N SER A 367 -15.19 -30.46 -11.34
CA SER A 367 -13.78 -30.04 -11.29
C SER A 367 -13.19 -29.92 -12.69
N ALA A 368 -13.45 -30.88 -13.57
CA ALA A 368 -12.97 -30.86 -14.96
C ALA A 368 -13.55 -29.68 -15.75
N LEU A 369 -14.85 -29.38 -15.57
CA LEU A 369 -15.52 -28.22 -16.15
C LEU A 369 -14.90 -26.90 -15.65
N ALA A 370 -14.63 -26.76 -14.35
CA ALA A 370 -13.99 -25.56 -13.79
C ALA A 370 -12.60 -25.29 -14.38
N ARG A 371 -11.88 -26.35 -14.80
CA ARG A 371 -10.55 -26.27 -15.42
C ARG A 371 -10.59 -26.17 -16.95
N GLY A 372 -11.79 -26.18 -17.56
CA GLY A 372 -11.96 -26.16 -19.01
C GLY A 372 -11.49 -27.45 -19.72
N GLN A 373 -11.45 -28.57 -19.01
CA GLN A 373 -11.09 -29.89 -19.59
C GLN A 373 -12.29 -30.55 -20.29
N VAL A 374 -13.50 -30.12 -19.97
CA VAL A 374 -14.77 -30.69 -20.43
C VAL A 374 -15.72 -29.55 -20.73
N ASP A 375 -16.43 -29.61 -21.86
CA ASP A 375 -17.36 -28.57 -22.30
C ASP A 375 -18.78 -28.78 -21.74
N GLU A 376 -19.54 -27.70 -21.58
CA GLU A 376 -20.92 -27.72 -21.09
C GLU A 376 -21.86 -28.66 -21.87
N SER A 377 -21.66 -28.79 -23.19
CA SER A 377 -22.44 -29.67 -24.07
C SER A 377 -22.29 -31.15 -23.71
N SER A 378 -21.08 -31.59 -23.38
CA SER A 378 -20.79 -32.98 -23.01
C SER A 378 -21.41 -33.38 -21.66
N LEU A 379 -21.73 -32.40 -20.82
CA LEU A 379 -22.38 -32.59 -19.54
C LEU A 379 -23.90 -32.40 -19.61
N GLY A 380 -24.47 -32.14 -20.79
CA GLY A 380 -25.91 -31.90 -20.98
C GLY A 380 -26.39 -30.57 -20.39
N LEU A 381 -25.52 -29.57 -20.32
CA LEU A 381 -25.87 -28.19 -19.95
C LEU A 381 -26.21 -27.36 -21.20
N PRO A 382 -27.06 -26.32 -21.09
CA PRO A 382 -27.30 -25.39 -22.19
C PRO A 382 -26.02 -24.61 -22.53
N GLU A 383 -25.88 -24.18 -23.78
CA GLU A 383 -24.81 -23.24 -24.16
C GLU A 383 -24.98 -21.92 -23.41
N PHE A 384 -23.97 -21.55 -22.64
CA PHE A 384 -23.97 -20.30 -21.90
C PHE A 384 -23.35 -19.18 -22.75
N PRO A 385 -23.74 -17.91 -22.54
CA PRO A 385 -23.08 -16.78 -23.18
C PRO A 385 -21.56 -16.79 -22.94
N THR A 386 -20.77 -16.32 -23.91
CA THR A 386 -19.29 -16.26 -23.85
C THR A 386 -18.74 -15.47 -22.66
N GLU A 387 -19.58 -14.65 -22.03
CA GLU A 387 -19.26 -13.81 -20.88
C GLU A 387 -19.27 -14.57 -19.54
N VAL A 388 -19.87 -15.77 -19.49
CA VAL A 388 -19.94 -16.61 -18.28
C VAL A 388 -18.63 -17.37 -18.08
N ARG A 389 -17.98 -17.19 -16.93
CA ARG A 389 -16.69 -17.82 -16.60
C ARG A 389 -16.82 -19.32 -16.33
N GLN A 390 -15.76 -20.08 -16.59
CA GLN A 390 -15.72 -21.54 -16.36
C GLN A 390 -16.04 -21.93 -14.91
N GLU A 391 -15.56 -21.16 -13.93
CA GLU A 391 -15.83 -21.41 -12.51
C GLU A 391 -17.32 -21.21 -12.16
N GLU A 392 -18.01 -20.30 -12.85
CA GLU A 392 -19.45 -20.07 -12.68
C GLU A 392 -20.26 -21.18 -13.34
N LYS A 393 -19.83 -21.68 -14.51
CA LYS A 393 -20.41 -22.85 -15.19
C LYS A 393 -20.33 -24.10 -14.33
N ALA A 394 -19.18 -24.33 -13.68
CA ALA A 394 -19.01 -25.43 -12.74
C ALA A 394 -19.94 -25.32 -11.52
N CYS A 395 -20.13 -24.11 -10.99
CA CYS A 395 -21.08 -23.87 -9.91
C CYS A 395 -22.55 -24.12 -10.34
N LEU A 396 -22.90 -23.77 -11.59
CA LEU A 396 -24.20 -24.08 -12.19
C LEU A 396 -24.42 -25.58 -12.39
N PHE A 397 -23.39 -26.32 -12.84
CA PHE A 397 -23.42 -27.78 -12.90
C PHE A 397 -23.71 -28.38 -11.53
N VAL A 398 -22.99 -27.93 -10.49
CA VAL A 398 -23.23 -28.36 -9.10
C VAL A 398 -24.66 -28.03 -8.64
N PHE A 399 -25.19 -26.87 -9.03
CA PHE A 399 -26.59 -26.52 -8.76
C PHE A 399 -27.56 -27.51 -9.41
N ARG A 400 -27.35 -27.88 -10.69
CA ARG A 400 -28.19 -28.82 -11.44
C ARG A 400 -28.20 -30.21 -10.82
N GLU A 401 -27.01 -30.76 -10.53
CA GLU A 401 -26.88 -32.12 -9.98
C GLU A 401 -27.63 -32.25 -8.65
N ARG A 402 -27.67 -31.17 -7.88
CA ARG A 402 -28.38 -31.13 -6.60
C ARG A 402 -29.87 -30.88 -6.73
N HIS A 403 -30.29 -30.17 -7.77
CA HIS A 403 -31.68 -29.79 -8.00
C HIS A 403 -32.11 -30.22 -9.40
N PRO A 404 -32.23 -31.54 -9.68
CA PRO A 404 -32.46 -32.03 -11.04
C PRO A 404 -33.75 -31.52 -11.69
N THR A 405 -34.76 -31.18 -10.88
CA THR A 405 -36.06 -30.67 -11.33
C THR A 405 -36.19 -29.15 -11.24
N ALA A 406 -35.12 -28.42 -10.89
CA ALA A 406 -35.10 -26.96 -10.86
C ALA A 406 -34.71 -26.35 -12.21
N GLU A 407 -35.31 -25.21 -12.57
CA GLU A 407 -34.89 -24.44 -13.73
C GLU A 407 -33.48 -23.88 -13.54
N LEU A 408 -32.60 -24.20 -14.49
CA LEU A 408 -31.21 -23.78 -14.46
C LEU A 408 -31.10 -22.27 -14.79
N PRO A 409 -30.38 -21.46 -13.98
CA PRO A 409 -30.11 -20.07 -14.33
C PRO A 409 -29.23 -19.94 -15.57
N THR A 410 -29.43 -18.88 -16.34
CA THR A 410 -28.50 -18.48 -17.41
C THR A 410 -27.17 -17.94 -16.86
N ALA A 411 -27.17 -17.34 -15.67
CA ALA A 411 -25.97 -16.94 -14.92
C ALA A 411 -26.29 -16.76 -13.41
N LEU A 412 -25.36 -17.10 -12.52
CA LEU A 412 -25.53 -16.91 -11.07
C LEU A 412 -25.18 -15.49 -10.61
N GLY A 413 -24.01 -14.95 -11.00
CA GLY A 413 -23.56 -13.58 -10.67
C GLY A 413 -23.26 -13.29 -9.18
N HIS A 414 -23.96 -13.94 -8.24
CA HIS A 414 -23.80 -13.74 -6.79
C HIS A 414 -24.11 -15.03 -5.98
N PRO A 415 -23.38 -15.33 -4.88
CA PRO A 415 -23.64 -16.52 -4.05
C PRO A 415 -25.06 -16.62 -3.47
N MET A 416 -25.69 -15.48 -3.16
CA MET A 416 -27.08 -15.44 -2.68
C MET A 416 -28.11 -15.87 -3.72
N GLU A 417 -27.80 -15.82 -5.02
CA GLU A 417 -28.67 -16.37 -6.07
C GLU A 417 -28.83 -17.88 -5.91
N PHE A 418 -27.68 -18.57 -5.77
CA PHE A 418 -27.63 -20.01 -5.55
C PHE A 418 -28.44 -20.39 -4.31
N LEU A 419 -28.18 -19.70 -3.19
CA LEU A 419 -28.81 -19.98 -1.90
C LEU A 419 -30.34 -19.84 -1.97
N ARG A 420 -30.85 -18.77 -2.58
CA ARG A 420 -32.31 -18.53 -2.69
C ARG A 420 -32.99 -19.55 -3.58
N ARG A 421 -32.43 -19.87 -4.74
CA ARG A 421 -33.03 -20.85 -5.65
C ARG A 421 -33.05 -22.24 -5.05
N SER A 422 -31.95 -22.64 -4.42
CA SER A 422 -31.90 -23.89 -3.67
C SER A 422 -32.95 -23.89 -2.56
N ARG A 423 -33.10 -22.78 -1.81
CA ARG A 423 -34.13 -22.67 -0.78
C ARG A 423 -35.54 -22.77 -1.33
N ARG A 424 -35.84 -22.18 -2.50
CA ARG A 424 -37.14 -22.31 -3.17
C ARG A 424 -37.43 -23.74 -3.60
N TYR A 425 -36.42 -24.49 -4.02
CA TYR A 425 -36.55 -25.91 -4.35
C TYR A 425 -36.98 -26.72 -3.12
N PHE A 426 -36.25 -26.60 -2.01
CA PHE A 426 -36.56 -27.35 -0.78
C PHE A 426 -37.78 -26.83 0.00
N LYS A 427 -38.26 -25.60 -0.29
CA LYS A 427 -39.51 -25.06 0.27
C LYS A 427 -40.77 -25.55 -0.45
N LYS A 428 -40.68 -26.13 -1.66
CA LYS A 428 -41.87 -26.65 -2.35
C LYS A 428 -42.45 -27.82 -1.53
N PRO A 429 -43.73 -27.78 -1.12
CA PRO A 429 -44.37 -28.96 -0.57
C PRO A 429 -44.42 -30.02 -1.67
N ASP A 430 -43.94 -31.24 -1.36
CA ASP A 430 -44.00 -32.37 -2.27
C ASP A 430 -45.44 -32.54 -2.80
N ALA A 431 -45.59 -32.39 -4.11
CA ALA A 431 -46.77 -32.86 -4.83
C ALA A 431 -46.70 -34.40 -4.87
N GLY A 432 -46.92 -35.03 -3.72
CA GLY A 432 -46.68 -36.46 -3.54
C GLY A 432 -46.96 -36.97 -2.13
N MET A 433 -47.85 -36.35 -1.36
CA MET A 433 -48.33 -36.94 -0.11
C MET A 433 -49.76 -36.48 0.24
N GLN A 434 -50.67 -36.61 -0.73
CA GLN A 434 -52.08 -36.80 -0.43
C GLN A 434 -52.28 -38.28 -0.11
N ASN A 435 -52.14 -38.65 1.17
CA ASN A 435 -52.70 -39.84 1.85
C ASN A 435 -51.87 -40.15 3.11
N ALA A 436 -51.84 -39.21 4.06
CA ALA A 436 -51.55 -39.50 5.45
C ALA A 436 -52.49 -38.63 6.28
N SER A 437 -53.72 -39.14 6.38
CA SER A 437 -54.85 -38.56 7.08
C SER A 437 -54.64 -38.47 8.60
N ALA A 438 -55.04 -37.34 9.15
CA ALA A 438 -55.94 -37.24 10.31
C ALA A 438 -55.45 -37.36 11.76
N GLU A 439 -54.16 -37.51 12.10
CA GLU A 439 -53.79 -37.68 13.53
C GLU A 439 -52.98 -36.58 14.24
N GLN A 440 -52.54 -35.51 13.57
CA GLN A 440 -51.68 -34.49 14.23
C GLN A 440 -52.25 -33.08 14.29
N ARG A 441 -53.57 -32.90 14.10
CA ARG A 441 -54.26 -31.60 14.28
C ARG A 441 -54.71 -31.29 15.72
N SER A 442 -54.16 -31.97 16.72
CA SER A 442 -54.55 -31.76 18.14
C SER A 442 -53.64 -30.78 18.91
N GLU A 443 -52.38 -30.55 18.53
CA GLU A 443 -51.43 -29.87 19.44
C GLU A 443 -51.08 -28.41 19.08
N ALA A 444 -51.61 -27.86 17.98
CA ALA A 444 -51.29 -26.49 17.55
C ALA A 444 -52.28 -25.40 18.03
N SER A 445 -53.19 -25.71 18.96
CA SER A 445 -54.16 -24.75 19.52
C SER A 445 -53.81 -24.22 20.93
N ALA A 446 -52.64 -24.56 21.49
CA ALA A 446 -52.30 -24.24 22.88
C ALA A 446 -51.25 -23.13 23.07
N ALA A 447 -50.68 -22.55 22.01
CA ALA A 447 -49.56 -21.60 22.11
C ALA A 447 -49.90 -20.13 21.81
N SER A 448 -51.18 -19.74 21.83
CA SER A 448 -51.62 -18.34 21.64
C SER A 448 -52.03 -17.62 22.92
N VAL A 449 -51.76 -18.20 24.10
CA VAL A 449 -52.03 -17.57 25.40
C VAL A 449 -50.73 -17.59 26.20
N LEU A 450 -50.00 -16.48 26.20
CA LEU A 450 -49.02 -16.04 27.21
C LEU A 450 -48.31 -14.76 26.71
N ARG A 451 -49.08 -13.69 26.48
CA ARG A 451 -48.59 -12.31 26.63
C ARG A 451 -49.17 -11.78 27.91
N ASP A 452 -48.35 -11.70 28.94
CA ASP A 452 -48.39 -10.72 30.04
C ASP A 452 -47.54 -11.23 31.19
N ARG A 453 -46.34 -10.66 31.37
CA ARG A 453 -45.70 -10.48 32.68
C ARG A 453 -44.79 -9.24 32.69
N PRO A 454 -44.71 -8.53 33.83
CA PRO A 454 -44.17 -7.16 33.92
C PRO A 454 -42.64 -7.11 33.99
N GLU A 455 -42.10 -5.96 33.60
CA GLU A 455 -40.67 -5.62 33.62
C GLU A 455 -40.06 -5.75 35.03
N VAL A 456 -38.87 -6.37 35.11
CA VAL A 456 -38.03 -6.44 36.31
C VAL A 456 -36.84 -5.48 36.13
N PRO A 457 -36.60 -4.51 37.03
CA PRO A 457 -35.51 -3.57 36.89
C PRO A 457 -34.14 -4.20 37.21
N LEU A 458 -33.12 -3.82 36.43
CA LEU A 458 -31.73 -4.27 36.51
C LEU A 458 -31.09 -3.99 37.90
N PRO A 459 -30.31 -4.91 38.48
CA PRO A 459 -29.57 -4.66 39.70
C PRO A 459 -28.31 -3.83 39.45
N ARG A 460 -28.12 -2.80 40.29
CA ARG A 460 -26.88 -2.00 40.42
C ARG A 460 -25.72 -2.88 40.86
N GLN A 461 -24.58 -2.80 40.15
CA GLN A 461 -23.34 -3.46 40.56
C GLN A 461 -22.70 -2.76 41.78
N PRO A 462 -22.14 -3.51 42.75
CA PRO A 462 -21.42 -2.96 43.89
C PRO A 462 -19.95 -2.66 43.54
N ALA A 463 -19.37 -1.72 44.28
CA ALA A 463 -17.97 -1.32 44.18
C ALA A 463 -17.02 -2.19 45.02
N ARG A 464 -15.72 -2.14 44.63
CA ARG A 464 -14.46 -2.47 45.36
C ARG A 464 -13.89 -3.89 45.16
N PRO A 465 -12.57 -4.16 45.39
CA PRO A 465 -11.54 -3.32 46.02
C PRO A 465 -10.17 -3.23 45.28
N ALA A 466 -9.33 -2.29 45.72
CA ALA A 466 -7.90 -2.25 45.43
C ALA A 466 -7.14 -3.30 46.27
N TYR A 467 -6.27 -4.12 45.65
CA TYR A 467 -5.32 -4.97 46.39
C TYR A 467 -3.96 -5.12 45.69
N LYS A 468 -2.95 -5.29 46.55
CA LYS A 468 -1.50 -5.12 46.41
C LYS A 468 -0.80 -6.17 45.53
N LYS A 469 0.34 -5.75 44.94
CA LYS A 469 1.39 -6.60 44.34
C LYS A 469 1.84 -7.73 45.28
N PRO A 470 2.30 -8.86 44.72
CA PRO A 470 3.46 -9.57 45.23
C PRO A 470 4.63 -9.55 44.21
N LEU A 471 5.83 -9.26 44.72
CA LEU A 471 7.12 -9.51 44.08
C LEU A 471 7.52 -10.98 44.27
N ARG A 472 8.12 -11.60 43.25
CA ARG A 472 9.39 -12.40 43.24
C ARG A 472 9.51 -13.16 41.90
N VAL A 473 10.41 -12.78 41.00
CA VAL A 473 11.84 -13.16 40.84
C VAL A 473 12.02 -14.46 40.01
N ALA A 474 12.82 -14.30 38.93
CA ALA A 474 13.50 -15.30 38.09
C ALA A 474 12.71 -16.08 36.99
N SER A 475 12.64 -15.49 35.79
CA SER A 475 12.77 -16.16 34.47
C SER A 475 12.84 -15.07 33.38
N GLY A 476 14.00 -14.40 33.32
CA GLY A 476 14.14 -12.99 32.95
C GLY A 476 14.41 -12.59 31.49
N LEU A 477 14.49 -13.50 30.51
CA LEU A 477 14.76 -13.09 29.11
C LEU A 477 13.55 -13.16 28.17
N GLY A 478 12.80 -14.26 28.16
CA GLY A 478 11.64 -14.41 27.24
C GLY A 478 10.46 -13.48 27.57
N LYS A 479 10.23 -13.21 28.86
CA LYS A 479 9.18 -12.30 29.32
C LYS A 479 9.55 -10.82 29.16
N LEU A 480 10.84 -10.50 29.02
CA LEU A 480 11.29 -9.12 28.81
C LEU A 480 10.90 -8.66 27.40
N PHE A 481 11.08 -9.51 26.39
CA PHE A 481 10.60 -9.23 25.04
C PHE A 481 9.07 -9.16 24.98
N ASP A 482 8.39 -10.09 25.63
CA ASP A 482 6.93 -10.24 25.51
C ASP A 482 6.12 -9.19 26.31
N GLU A 483 6.64 -8.75 27.47
CA GLU A 483 6.05 -7.64 28.24
C GLU A 483 6.43 -6.27 27.65
N HIS A 484 7.60 -6.14 27.02
CA HIS A 484 7.99 -4.90 26.32
C HIS A 484 7.18 -4.71 25.02
N PHE A 485 6.83 -5.79 24.31
CA PHE A 485 5.85 -5.78 23.21
C PHE A 485 4.42 -5.46 23.66
N ARG A 486 4.02 -5.87 24.86
CA ARG A 486 2.70 -5.53 25.43
C ARG A 486 2.62 -4.12 26.01
N GLN A 487 3.71 -3.53 26.49
CA GLN A 487 3.74 -2.12 26.95
C GLN A 487 3.80 -1.11 25.77
N LEU A 488 4.42 -1.51 24.66
CA LEU A 488 4.33 -0.88 23.33
C LEU A 488 2.90 -0.56 22.87
N HIS A 489 1.91 -1.34 23.32
CA HIS A 489 0.52 -1.23 22.88
C HIS A 489 -0.35 -0.25 23.69
N ARG A 490 0.17 0.40 24.75
CA ARG A 490 -0.64 1.30 25.60
C ARG A 490 -0.54 2.80 25.28
N HIS A 491 0.48 3.25 24.55
CA HIS A 491 0.54 4.64 24.08
C HIS A 491 0.14 4.68 22.60
N GLY A 492 -1.07 5.19 22.37
CA GLY A 492 -1.73 5.21 21.07
C GLY A 492 -1.02 6.14 20.09
N GLY A 493 -0.82 5.63 18.86
CA GLY A 493 -0.35 6.40 17.72
C GLY A 493 -0.04 5.54 16.49
N THR A 494 0.48 4.32 16.68
CA THR A 494 1.11 3.56 15.58
C THR A 494 0.31 2.35 15.06
N ARG A 495 -0.98 2.21 15.41
CA ARG A 495 -1.78 0.99 15.15
C ARG A 495 -2.28 0.77 13.71
N ARG A 496 -1.75 1.44 12.69
CA ARG A 496 -2.16 1.24 11.28
C ARG A 496 -1.05 0.89 10.30
N MET A 497 0.15 0.58 10.76
CA MET A 497 1.28 0.33 9.87
C MET A 497 1.60 -1.16 9.75
N PHE A 498 1.24 -1.70 8.57
CA PHE A 498 1.66 -2.94 7.93
C PHE A 498 1.20 -4.27 8.56
N SER A 499 0.44 -5.03 7.75
CA SER A 499 0.29 -6.47 7.92
C SER A 499 1.58 -7.12 7.39
N ALA A 500 2.05 -8.21 8.00
CA ALA A 500 3.18 -9.02 7.51
C ALA A 500 2.95 -9.67 6.12
N GLU A 501 1.97 -9.19 5.35
CA GLU A 501 1.48 -9.71 4.09
C GLU A 501 1.79 -8.79 2.90
N ASP A 502 2.33 -7.58 3.13
CA ASP A 502 2.65 -6.62 2.08
C ASP A 502 4.01 -6.98 1.43
N ALA A 503 3.99 -7.62 0.25
CA ALA A 503 5.19 -8.14 -0.43
C ALA A 503 6.28 -7.07 -0.67
N MET A 504 5.90 -5.81 -0.89
CA MET A 504 6.85 -4.73 -1.08
C MET A 504 7.41 -4.16 0.22
N PHE A 505 6.66 -4.22 1.33
CA PHE A 505 7.23 -3.98 2.65
C PHE A 505 8.36 -4.99 2.92
N TRP A 506 8.12 -6.27 2.62
CA TRP A 506 9.18 -7.27 2.73
C TRP A 506 10.31 -7.06 1.73
N ARG A 507 10.06 -6.63 0.48
CA ARG A 507 11.14 -6.27 -0.46
C ARG A 507 11.95 -5.06 0.01
N LEU A 508 11.32 -4.07 0.64
CA LEU A 508 12.01 -2.90 1.20
C LEU A 508 12.67 -3.19 2.54
N ALA A 509 12.13 -4.10 3.34
CA ALA A 509 12.76 -4.61 4.55
C ALA A 509 13.95 -5.50 4.17
N ILE A 510 13.82 -6.35 3.15
CA ILE A 510 14.92 -7.10 2.54
C ILE A 510 15.89 -6.15 1.87
N LEU A 511 15.45 -5.04 1.26
CA LEU A 511 16.35 -4.01 0.76
C LEU A 511 17.00 -3.24 1.90
N ALA A 512 16.35 -2.94 3.01
CA ALA A 512 16.94 -2.14 4.09
C ALA A 512 17.86 -2.98 4.96
N VAL A 513 17.40 -4.15 5.41
CA VAL A 513 18.24 -5.16 6.08
C VAL A 513 19.29 -5.67 5.12
N GLY A 514 18.92 -5.99 3.88
CA GLY A 514 19.88 -6.37 2.85
C GLY A 514 20.74 -5.20 2.41
N ALA A 515 20.37 -3.93 2.55
CA ALA A 515 21.25 -2.79 2.27
C ALA A 515 22.19 -2.58 3.42
N GLY A 516 21.75 -2.87 4.63
CA GLY A 516 22.62 -2.98 5.78
C GLY A 516 23.54 -4.20 5.69
N LEU A 517 23.08 -5.35 5.20
CA LEU A 517 23.76 -6.66 5.26
C LEU A 517 24.51 -6.98 3.96
N LEU A 518 24.13 -6.34 2.86
CA LEU A 518 24.63 -6.53 1.50
C LEU A 518 24.90 -5.13 0.92
N PHE A 519 23.90 -4.30 0.58
CA PHE A 519 24.03 -3.03 -0.21
C PHE A 519 24.67 -1.81 0.46
N GLY A 520 25.44 -1.98 1.54
CA GLY A 520 25.80 -0.88 2.43
C GLY A 520 27.27 -0.52 2.30
N ALA A 521 27.57 0.68 1.86
CA ALA A 521 28.86 1.30 2.09
C ALA A 521 29.32 1.18 3.56
N ALA A 522 28.41 1.46 4.50
CA ALA A 522 28.71 1.39 5.91
C ALA A 522 28.95 -0.07 6.36
N TRP A 523 28.29 -1.04 5.71
CA TRP A 523 28.53 -2.46 5.93
C TRP A 523 29.88 -2.90 5.41
N LEU A 524 30.22 -2.58 4.17
CA LEU A 524 31.53 -2.88 3.61
C LEU A 524 32.63 -2.19 4.42
N HIS A 525 32.44 -0.95 4.84
CA HIS A 525 33.34 -0.24 5.75
C HIS A 525 33.50 -0.98 7.09
N ARG A 526 32.42 -1.57 7.62
CA ARG A 526 32.45 -2.28 8.90
C ARG A 526 33.03 -3.69 8.80
N VAL A 527 32.73 -4.42 7.72
CA VAL A 527 33.37 -5.69 7.34
C VAL A 527 34.86 -5.45 7.13
N ASP A 528 35.21 -4.40 6.40
CA ASP A 528 36.57 -3.95 6.16
C ASP A 528 37.31 -3.60 7.46
N LEU A 529 36.73 -2.77 8.33
CA LEU A 529 37.37 -2.44 9.61
C LEU A 529 37.66 -3.68 10.46
N ALA A 530 36.72 -4.65 10.50
CA ALA A 530 36.92 -5.89 11.22
C ALA A 530 38.00 -6.77 10.56
N SER A 531 38.03 -6.85 9.24
CA SER A 531 39.02 -7.62 8.48
C SER A 531 40.41 -7.00 8.46
N ILE A 532 40.53 -5.68 8.35
CA ILE A 532 41.81 -4.96 8.42
C ILE A 532 42.40 -5.08 9.82
N GLY A 533 41.57 -5.03 10.86
CA GLY A 533 42.00 -5.22 12.24
C GLY A 533 42.66 -6.58 12.44
N ALA A 534 42.08 -7.64 11.86
CA ALA A 534 42.64 -8.99 11.89
C ALA A 534 43.85 -9.21 10.96
N ALA A 535 43.92 -8.46 9.85
CA ALA A 535 44.93 -8.65 8.80
C ALA A 535 46.19 -7.80 8.98
N VAL A 536 46.13 -6.70 9.75
CA VAL A 536 47.18 -5.67 9.80
C VAL A 536 48.55 -6.20 10.22
N GLU A 537 48.61 -7.09 11.21
CA GLU A 537 49.88 -7.58 11.75
C GLU A 537 50.60 -8.47 10.72
N SER A 538 49.93 -9.51 10.22
CA SER A 538 50.44 -10.41 9.18
C SER A 538 50.77 -9.68 7.88
N MET A 539 49.96 -8.69 7.48
CA MET A 539 50.21 -7.86 6.30
C MET A 539 51.44 -6.97 6.46
N SER A 540 51.62 -6.38 7.65
CA SER A 540 52.79 -5.53 7.96
C SER A 540 54.08 -6.35 7.97
N GLU A 541 54.03 -7.60 8.43
CA GLU A 541 55.18 -8.51 8.44
C GLU A 541 55.58 -8.95 7.02
N GLU A 542 54.64 -9.39 6.17
CA GLU A 542 54.93 -9.85 4.80
C GLU A 542 55.47 -8.72 3.92
N LEU A 543 54.86 -7.53 3.99
CA LEU A 543 55.21 -6.38 3.16
C LEU A 543 56.29 -5.48 3.78
N GLN A 544 56.77 -5.81 4.98
CA GLN A 544 57.77 -5.04 5.75
C GLN A 544 57.37 -3.56 5.93
N LEU A 545 56.10 -3.33 6.26
CA LEU A 545 55.56 -1.98 6.42
C LEU A 545 56.00 -1.36 7.75
N ASP A 546 56.36 -0.08 7.72
CA ASP A 546 56.57 0.68 8.95
C ASP A 546 55.22 1.09 9.61
N ARG A 547 55.29 1.72 10.79
CA ARG A 547 54.10 2.15 11.53
C ARG A 547 53.30 3.20 10.74
N GLU A 548 53.99 4.12 10.08
CA GLU A 548 53.33 5.17 9.30
C GLU A 548 52.62 4.55 8.10
N GLU A 549 53.32 3.70 7.34
CA GLU A 549 52.81 2.97 6.16
C GLU A 549 51.59 2.11 6.52
N THR A 550 51.61 1.43 7.66
CA THR A 550 50.46 0.68 8.18
C THR A 550 49.26 1.61 8.45
N GLU A 551 49.51 2.79 9.04
CA GLU A 551 48.47 3.80 9.27
C GLU A 551 47.93 4.37 7.93
N TRP A 552 48.77 4.58 6.92
CA TRP A 552 48.34 4.96 5.56
C TRP A 552 47.44 3.88 4.93
N VAL A 553 47.77 2.60 5.09
CA VAL A 553 46.95 1.48 4.60
C VAL A 553 45.61 1.41 5.32
N VAL A 554 45.60 1.40 6.65
CA VAL A 554 44.37 1.35 7.45
C VAL A 554 43.46 2.53 7.12
N SER A 555 44.06 3.69 6.88
CA SER A 555 43.31 4.92 6.69
C SER A 555 42.92 5.24 5.25
N GLY A 556 43.55 4.61 4.26
CA GLY A 556 43.28 4.81 2.83
C GLY A 556 41.81 4.62 2.44
N ALA A 557 41.10 3.69 3.08
CA ALA A 557 39.66 3.49 2.85
C ALA A 557 38.81 4.67 3.33
N LYS A 558 39.18 5.33 4.44
CA LYS A 558 38.48 6.54 4.91
C LYS A 558 38.77 7.72 3.99
N GLY A 559 40.01 7.86 3.52
CA GLY A 559 40.36 8.85 2.50
C GLY A 559 39.51 8.69 1.22
N GLY A 560 39.35 7.46 0.76
CA GLY A 560 38.45 7.14 -0.35
C GLY A 560 36.99 7.45 -0.04
N ALA A 561 36.52 7.19 1.18
CA ALA A 561 35.14 7.46 1.59
C ALA A 561 34.82 8.95 1.67
N ILE A 562 35.77 9.78 2.11
CA ILE A 562 35.65 11.24 2.05
C ILE A 562 35.50 11.68 0.60
N PHE A 563 36.39 11.20 -0.27
CA PHE A 563 36.34 11.49 -1.69
C PHE A 563 35.00 11.06 -2.30
N GLY A 564 34.61 9.79 -2.14
CA GLY A 564 33.34 9.26 -2.64
C GLY A 564 32.13 10.04 -2.13
N SER A 565 32.11 10.44 -0.86
CA SER A 565 31.01 11.21 -0.26
C SER A 565 30.88 12.60 -0.87
N LEU A 566 31.99 13.31 -1.10
CA LEU A 566 31.98 14.64 -1.70
C LEU A 566 31.36 14.65 -3.11
N PHE A 567 31.62 13.61 -3.91
CA PHE A 567 31.05 13.46 -5.26
C PHE A 567 29.67 12.79 -5.27
N GLY A 568 29.30 12.12 -4.18
CA GLY A 568 28.05 11.38 -4.04
C GLY A 568 26.82 12.20 -4.40
N GLY A 569 26.71 13.43 -3.88
CA GLY A 569 25.60 14.35 -4.13
C GLY A 569 25.41 14.68 -5.60
N ALA A 570 26.49 15.07 -6.27
CA ALA A 570 26.46 15.38 -7.70
C ALA A 570 26.04 14.15 -8.54
N LEU A 571 26.48 12.96 -8.11
CA LEU A 571 26.17 11.71 -8.78
C LEU A 571 24.71 11.28 -8.57
N ILE A 572 24.18 11.35 -7.33
CA ILE A 572 22.76 11.00 -7.06
C ILE A 572 21.79 12.00 -7.69
N MET A 573 22.20 13.25 -7.88
CA MET A 573 21.43 14.25 -8.62
C MET A 573 21.45 13.99 -10.14
N SER A 574 22.58 13.55 -10.69
CA SER A 574 22.73 13.36 -12.14
C SER A 574 22.21 12.02 -12.67
N ARG A 575 22.27 10.96 -11.86
CA ARG A 575 22.00 9.58 -12.31
C ARG A 575 20.93 8.83 -11.51
N GLY A 576 20.45 9.42 -10.41
CA GLY A 576 19.46 8.80 -9.53
C GLY A 576 20.10 8.07 -8.35
N ARG A 577 19.32 7.84 -7.30
CA ARG A 577 19.81 7.30 -6.03
C ARG A 577 20.12 5.80 -6.16
N ARG A 578 19.18 5.01 -6.68
CA ARG A 578 19.33 3.56 -6.91
C ARG A 578 20.52 3.26 -7.81
N THR A 579 20.69 4.03 -8.90
CA THR A 579 21.80 3.82 -9.84
C THR A 579 23.16 4.02 -9.17
N ILE A 580 23.30 5.04 -8.32
CA ILE A 580 24.56 5.29 -7.60
C ILE A 580 24.82 4.24 -6.51
N ILE A 581 23.78 3.73 -5.83
CA ILE A 581 23.92 2.57 -4.94
C ILE A 581 24.51 1.39 -5.72
N GLY A 582 23.98 1.10 -6.91
CA GLY A 582 24.53 0.02 -7.77
C GLY A 582 25.95 0.30 -8.26
N TRP A 583 26.27 1.52 -8.66
CA TRP A 583 27.60 1.90 -9.14
C TRP A 583 28.65 1.91 -8.04
N SER A 584 28.25 2.17 -6.79
CA SER A 584 29.15 2.11 -5.63
C SER A 584 29.73 0.71 -5.42
N ALA A 585 29.07 -0.34 -5.91
CA ALA A 585 29.53 -1.71 -5.80
C ALA A 585 30.77 -1.99 -6.68
N ILE A 586 30.94 -1.27 -7.80
CA ILE A 586 32.07 -1.45 -8.72
C ILE A 586 33.41 -1.17 -8.02
N PRO A 587 33.66 0.05 -7.48
CA PRO A 587 34.90 0.32 -6.74
C PRO A 587 35.00 -0.49 -5.45
N SER A 588 33.86 -0.85 -4.85
CA SER A 588 33.76 -1.76 -3.69
C SER A 588 34.17 -3.20 -3.97
N MET A 589 34.19 -3.65 -5.23
CA MET A 589 34.68 -4.97 -5.64
C MET A 589 36.09 -4.89 -6.20
N ILE A 590 36.38 -3.87 -7.03
CA ILE A 590 37.72 -3.68 -7.60
C ILE A 590 38.75 -3.42 -6.49
N GLY A 591 38.40 -2.61 -5.48
CA GLY A 591 39.29 -2.31 -4.36
C GLY A 591 39.79 -3.56 -3.62
N PRO A 592 38.89 -4.40 -3.07
CA PRO A 592 39.28 -5.64 -2.41
C PRO A 592 39.99 -6.65 -3.33
N ALA A 593 39.65 -6.70 -4.62
CA ALA A 593 40.38 -7.54 -5.58
C ALA A 593 41.84 -7.06 -5.78
N LEU A 594 42.07 -5.75 -5.78
CA LEU A 594 43.42 -5.17 -5.80
C LEU A 594 44.17 -5.43 -4.50
N VAL A 595 43.49 -5.37 -3.35
CA VAL A 595 44.08 -5.73 -2.04
C VAL A 595 44.47 -7.21 -2.01
N PHE A 596 43.62 -8.11 -2.50
CA PHE A 596 43.90 -9.54 -2.58
C PHE A 596 45.19 -9.84 -3.39
N THR A 597 45.37 -9.11 -4.49
CA THR A 597 46.51 -9.26 -5.41
C THR A 597 47.68 -8.31 -5.08
N ALA A 598 47.68 -7.65 -3.92
CA ALA A 598 48.66 -6.61 -3.60
C ALA A 598 50.05 -7.19 -3.31
N HIS A 599 51.08 -6.69 -3.99
CA HIS A 599 52.49 -7.03 -3.70
C HIS A 599 53.34 -5.80 -3.35
N SER A 600 52.71 -4.63 -3.26
CA SER A 600 53.38 -3.36 -2.97
C SER A 600 52.47 -2.40 -2.22
N LEU A 601 53.05 -1.52 -1.42
CA LEU A 601 52.34 -0.50 -0.65
C LEU A 601 51.43 0.40 -1.52
N PRO A 602 51.87 0.94 -2.68
CA PRO A 602 51.01 1.78 -3.51
C PRO A 602 49.78 1.04 -4.06
N GLN A 603 49.94 -0.24 -4.44
CA GLN A 603 48.82 -1.06 -4.91
C GLN A 603 47.82 -1.31 -3.79
N LEU A 604 48.32 -1.59 -2.58
CA LEU A 604 47.50 -1.79 -1.39
C LEU A 604 46.71 -0.52 -1.04
N ILE A 605 47.37 0.64 -0.96
CA ILE A 605 46.72 1.94 -0.72
C ILE A 605 45.70 2.25 -1.82
N ALA A 606 46.03 2.02 -3.09
CA ALA A 606 45.11 2.24 -4.20
C ALA A 606 43.85 1.36 -4.10
N GLY A 607 44.01 0.07 -3.74
CA GLY A 607 42.89 -0.84 -3.49
C GLY A 607 42.00 -0.36 -2.34
N ARG A 608 42.61 0.05 -1.21
CA ARG A 608 41.91 0.61 -0.04
C ARG A 608 41.15 1.88 -0.40
N PHE A 609 41.81 2.81 -1.10
CA PHE A 609 41.21 4.07 -1.53
C PHE A 609 40.03 3.86 -2.48
N LEU A 610 40.18 2.96 -3.47
CA LEU A 610 39.08 2.62 -4.39
C LEU A 610 37.88 2.03 -3.65
N MET A 611 38.09 1.06 -2.76
CA MET A 611 37.01 0.54 -1.93
C MET A 611 36.33 1.65 -1.12
N GLY A 612 37.13 2.56 -0.55
CA GLY A 612 36.68 3.75 0.13
C GLY A 612 35.73 4.61 -0.72
N ILE A 613 36.02 4.82 -2.00
CA ILE A 613 35.14 5.58 -2.89
C ILE A 613 33.75 4.93 -2.95
N GLY A 614 33.68 3.60 -3.05
CA GLY A 614 32.42 2.86 -3.01
C GLY A 614 31.67 3.08 -1.70
N ILE A 615 32.39 3.05 -0.57
CA ILE A 615 31.84 3.37 0.75
C ILE A 615 31.29 4.81 0.77
N GLY A 616 32.03 5.80 0.31
CA GLY A 616 31.55 7.19 0.31
C GLY A 616 30.27 7.38 -0.51
N LEU A 617 30.23 6.80 -1.71
CA LEU A 617 29.10 6.93 -2.63
C LEU A 617 27.81 6.32 -2.07
N ALA A 618 27.87 5.10 -1.53
CA ALA A 618 26.68 4.46 -0.98
C ALA A 618 26.26 5.06 0.37
N SER A 619 27.17 5.62 1.17
CA SER A 619 26.83 6.30 2.42
C SER A 619 26.05 7.60 2.21
N VAL A 620 26.19 8.23 1.04
CA VAL A 620 25.32 9.35 0.64
C VAL A 620 24.03 8.80 0.02
N ALA A 621 24.13 7.86 -0.92
CA ALA A 621 22.98 7.44 -1.73
C ALA A 621 21.93 6.62 -0.96
N THR A 622 22.33 5.72 -0.06
CA THR A 622 21.40 4.80 0.62
C THR A 622 20.46 5.52 1.61
N PRO A 623 20.94 6.39 2.52
CA PRO A 623 20.05 7.13 3.42
C PRO A 623 19.12 8.10 2.66
N SER A 624 19.62 8.75 1.60
CA SER A 624 18.76 9.56 0.72
C SER A 624 17.68 8.72 0.04
N TYR A 625 18.02 7.52 -0.41
CA TYR A 625 17.06 6.64 -1.06
C TYR A 625 15.98 6.17 -0.08
N LEU A 626 16.37 5.71 1.11
CA LEU A 626 15.43 5.20 2.11
C LEU A 626 14.46 6.30 2.53
N SER A 627 14.98 7.47 2.92
CA SER A 627 14.17 8.63 3.34
C SER A 627 13.23 9.17 2.25
N GLU A 628 13.58 9.04 0.97
CA GLU A 628 12.74 9.50 -0.15
C GLU A 628 11.65 8.49 -0.55
N VAL A 629 11.84 7.20 -0.26
CA VAL A 629 10.91 6.12 -0.64
C VAL A 629 9.91 5.79 0.47
N VAL A 630 10.36 5.77 1.73
CA VAL A 630 9.53 5.39 2.89
C VAL A 630 8.71 6.57 3.43
N LEU A 631 7.70 6.26 4.24
CA LEU A 631 6.86 7.25 4.90
C LEU A 631 7.63 7.98 6.03
N PRO A 632 7.33 9.27 6.32
CA PRO A 632 7.98 10.04 7.38
C PRO A 632 8.02 9.33 8.74
N GLU A 633 6.93 8.68 9.14
CA GLU A 633 6.79 8.01 10.43
C GLU A 633 7.51 6.65 10.49
N GLN A 634 8.12 6.23 9.39
CA GLN A 634 8.80 4.94 9.26
C GLN A 634 10.28 5.06 8.90
N ARG A 635 10.76 6.29 8.64
CA ARG A 635 12.16 6.52 8.29
C ARG A 635 13.09 5.94 9.35
N GLY A 636 12.74 6.09 10.63
CA GLY A 636 13.53 5.56 11.73
C GLY A 636 13.62 4.04 11.74
N LEU A 637 12.53 3.35 11.45
CA LEU A 637 12.47 1.89 11.36
C LEU A 637 13.36 1.36 10.23
N PHE A 638 13.26 1.93 9.03
CA PHE A 638 14.05 1.48 7.88
C PHE A 638 15.54 1.81 8.02
N GLU A 639 15.89 2.94 8.62
CA GLU A 639 17.29 3.26 8.97
C GLU A 639 17.82 2.35 10.09
N ALA A 640 16.99 1.99 11.07
CA ALA A 640 17.38 1.01 12.08
C ALA A 640 17.58 -0.40 11.49
N MET A 641 16.79 -0.78 10.48
CA MET A 641 16.99 -2.01 9.71
C MET A 641 18.29 -1.98 8.90
N TYR A 642 18.64 -0.81 8.34
CA TYR A 642 19.92 -0.58 7.68
C TYR A 642 21.09 -0.75 8.66
N GLU A 643 21.03 -0.17 9.86
CA GLU A 643 22.05 -0.41 10.90
C GLU A 643 22.09 -1.86 11.41
N LEU A 644 20.95 -2.57 11.40
CA LEU A 644 20.91 -3.98 11.79
C LEU A 644 21.73 -4.84 10.84
N GLY A 645 21.62 -4.57 9.55
CA GLY A 645 22.45 -5.25 8.56
C GLY A 645 23.94 -4.91 8.75
N ILE A 646 24.27 -3.64 9.07
CA ILE A 646 25.67 -3.23 9.32
C ILE A 646 26.26 -3.99 10.52
N ALA A 647 25.51 -4.08 11.63
CA ALA A 647 25.92 -4.84 12.81
C ALA A 647 26.06 -6.34 12.51
N SER A 648 25.14 -6.90 11.71
CA SER A 648 25.20 -8.30 11.26
C SER A 648 26.45 -8.56 10.42
N GLY A 649 26.84 -7.62 9.56
CA GLY A 649 28.07 -7.66 8.79
C GLY A 649 29.34 -7.76 9.61
N MET A 650 29.44 -6.95 10.66
CA MET A 650 30.60 -6.99 11.57
C MET A 650 30.75 -8.37 12.21
N LEU A 651 29.64 -8.96 12.66
CA LEU A 651 29.67 -10.29 13.26
C LEU A 651 29.99 -11.38 12.25
N LEU A 652 29.44 -11.30 11.03
CA LEU A 652 29.76 -12.25 9.95
C LEU A 652 31.22 -12.14 9.51
N SER A 653 31.77 -10.93 9.42
CA SER A 653 33.18 -10.68 9.12
C SER A 653 34.08 -11.20 10.23
N ALA A 654 33.77 -10.90 11.51
CA ALA A 654 34.51 -11.43 12.65
C ALA A 654 34.52 -12.96 12.67
N LEU A 655 33.37 -13.60 12.39
CA LEU A 655 33.27 -15.06 12.27
C LEU A 655 34.08 -15.59 11.08
N ALA A 656 33.99 -14.96 9.91
CA ALA A 656 34.76 -15.35 8.73
C ALA A 656 36.26 -15.24 8.99
N ASN A 657 36.72 -14.17 9.64
CA ASN A 657 38.12 -13.97 9.99
C ASN A 657 38.60 -15.03 10.99
N ALA A 658 37.80 -15.36 12.02
CA ALA A 658 38.11 -16.42 12.96
C ALA A 658 38.23 -17.80 12.27
N LEU A 659 37.36 -18.09 11.30
CA LEU A 659 37.45 -19.31 10.49
C LEU A 659 38.68 -19.31 9.57
N LEU A 660 39.02 -18.18 8.97
CA LEU A 660 40.19 -18.04 8.11
C LEU A 660 41.50 -18.17 8.89
N GLN A 661 41.55 -17.73 10.15
CA GLN A 661 42.71 -17.92 11.03
C GLN A 661 42.97 -19.41 11.35
N MET A 662 41.98 -20.29 11.17
CA MET A 662 42.20 -21.74 11.28
C MET A 662 42.93 -22.35 10.07
N LEU A 663 43.04 -21.59 8.97
CA LEU A 663 43.84 -21.99 7.81
C LEU A 663 45.28 -21.55 8.09
N ASP A 664 46.14 -22.48 8.48
CA ASP A 664 47.56 -22.25 8.78
C ASP A 664 48.35 -21.85 7.50
N SER A 665 48.26 -20.59 7.11
CA SER A 665 48.84 -20.06 5.86
C SER A 665 49.28 -18.61 5.99
N ASP A 666 50.48 -18.29 5.51
CA ASP A 666 51.04 -16.92 5.51
C ASP A 666 50.21 -15.93 4.67
N ALA A 667 49.37 -16.42 3.75
CA ALA A 667 48.55 -15.59 2.86
C ALA A 667 47.14 -15.28 3.42
N VAL A 668 46.84 -15.62 4.68
CA VAL A 668 45.51 -15.45 5.28
C VAL A 668 45.02 -14.00 5.25
N TRP A 669 45.92 -13.02 5.42
CA TRP A 669 45.56 -11.60 5.40
C TRP A 669 44.96 -11.16 4.05
N ARG A 670 45.35 -11.79 2.93
CA ARG A 670 44.78 -11.51 1.60
C ARG A 670 43.33 -11.95 1.52
N TYR A 671 43.02 -13.10 2.11
CA TYR A 671 41.64 -13.59 2.20
C TYR A 671 40.80 -12.71 3.13
N GLN A 672 41.35 -12.31 4.28
CA GLN A 672 40.69 -11.42 5.23
C GLN A 672 40.43 -10.03 4.65
N ALA A 673 41.45 -9.33 4.14
CA ALA A 673 41.34 -7.94 3.68
C ALA A 673 40.86 -7.80 2.23
N GLY A 674 40.98 -8.84 1.41
CA GLY A 674 40.61 -8.83 -0.01
C GLY A 674 39.39 -9.69 -0.33
N CYS A 675 39.46 -11.00 -0.09
CA CYS A 675 38.41 -11.95 -0.50
C CYS A 675 37.10 -11.75 0.26
N VAL A 676 37.16 -11.57 1.59
CA VAL A 676 35.99 -11.39 2.44
C VAL A 676 35.18 -10.17 2.00
N PRO A 677 35.71 -8.92 1.95
CA PRO A 677 34.96 -7.77 1.44
C PRO A 677 34.45 -7.94 -0.01
N PHE A 678 35.22 -8.62 -0.88
CA PHE A 678 34.81 -8.89 -2.26
C PHE A 678 33.56 -9.76 -2.35
N VAL A 679 33.57 -10.93 -1.71
CA VAL A 679 32.44 -11.89 -1.71
C VAL A 679 31.20 -11.24 -1.13
N PHE A 680 31.41 -10.47 -0.08
CA PHE A 680 30.38 -9.74 0.62
C PHE A 680 29.80 -8.60 -0.24
N ALA A 681 30.58 -7.94 -1.11
CA ALA A 681 30.08 -6.92 -2.04
C ALA A 681 29.24 -7.50 -3.21
N CYS A 682 29.36 -8.78 -3.57
CA CYS A 682 28.69 -9.37 -4.74
C CYS A 682 27.14 -9.30 -4.72
N PRO A 683 26.45 -9.62 -3.61
CA PRO A 683 24.98 -9.57 -3.57
C PRO A 683 24.43 -8.14 -3.75
N VAL A 684 25.25 -7.10 -3.52
CA VAL A 684 24.91 -5.68 -3.75
C VAL A 684 24.54 -5.39 -5.19
N LEU A 685 25.22 -6.04 -6.11
CA LEU A 685 24.96 -5.86 -7.54
C LEU A 685 23.69 -6.58 -7.99
N LEU A 686 23.17 -7.55 -7.23
CA LEU A 686 22.07 -8.39 -7.69
C LEU A 686 20.69 -7.85 -7.28
N VAL A 687 20.53 -7.37 -6.04
CA VAL A 687 19.20 -6.97 -5.53
C VAL A 687 18.90 -5.48 -5.69
N VAL A 688 19.90 -4.60 -5.88
CA VAL A 688 19.67 -3.15 -6.12
C VAL A 688 18.83 -2.90 -7.37
N TRP A 689 18.88 -3.82 -8.33
CA TRP A 689 18.07 -3.74 -9.55
C TRP A 689 16.63 -4.24 -9.38
N THR A 690 16.30 -4.84 -8.24
CA THR A 690 14.94 -5.30 -7.92
C THR A 690 14.07 -4.22 -7.27
N VAL A 691 14.64 -3.05 -6.99
CA VAL A 691 13.94 -1.95 -6.33
C VAL A 691 13.78 -0.75 -7.27
N PRO A 692 12.72 0.06 -7.10
CA PRO A 692 12.47 1.21 -7.95
C PRO A 692 13.51 2.31 -7.76
N GLU A 693 13.51 3.32 -8.64
CA GLU A 693 14.30 4.54 -8.41
C GLU A 693 13.54 5.49 -7.49
N SER A 694 14.25 6.44 -6.85
CA SER A 694 13.60 7.44 -6.00
C SER A 694 12.57 8.27 -6.79
N PRO A 695 11.31 8.33 -6.33
CA PRO A 695 10.29 9.15 -6.97
C PRO A 695 10.65 10.63 -6.91
N ARG A 696 11.33 11.08 -5.83
CA ARG A 696 11.75 12.48 -5.65
C ARG A 696 12.76 12.91 -6.72
N TRP A 697 13.72 12.05 -7.04
CA TRP A 697 14.70 12.32 -8.10
C TRP A 697 14.07 12.35 -9.50
N MET A 698 13.17 11.41 -9.78
CA MET A 698 12.49 11.33 -11.08
C MET A 698 11.65 12.57 -11.37
N LEU A 699 11.11 13.21 -10.33
CA LEU A 699 10.36 14.46 -10.44
C LEU A 699 11.23 15.68 -10.72
N GLN A 700 12.47 15.69 -10.21
CA GLN A 700 13.40 16.81 -10.39
C GLN A 700 14.11 16.79 -11.75
N THR A 701 14.16 15.64 -12.41
CA THR A 701 14.91 15.45 -13.65
C THR A 701 14.02 15.69 -14.87
N VAL A 702 14.26 16.81 -15.58
CA VAL A 702 13.61 17.14 -16.86
C VAL A 702 14.04 16.11 -17.90
N GLY A 703 13.19 15.11 -18.18
CA GLY A 703 13.48 14.01 -19.12
C GLY A 703 13.08 12.62 -18.63
N SER A 704 12.61 12.47 -17.39
CA SER A 704 12.04 11.20 -16.91
C SER A 704 10.81 10.84 -17.74
N SER A 705 10.82 9.67 -18.40
CA SER A 705 9.63 9.19 -19.11
C SER A 705 8.45 9.13 -18.13
N PRO A 706 7.30 9.75 -18.45
CA PRO A 706 6.11 9.72 -17.62
C PRO A 706 5.73 8.30 -17.21
N SER A 707 5.89 7.34 -18.13
CA SER A 707 5.64 5.91 -17.90
C SER A 707 6.54 5.28 -16.84
N SER A 708 7.81 5.67 -16.76
CA SER A 708 8.75 5.14 -15.77
C SER A 708 8.43 5.67 -14.38
N LEU A 709 8.09 6.96 -14.27
CA LEU A 709 7.66 7.56 -13.00
C LEU A 709 6.37 6.92 -12.50
N LEU A 710 5.43 6.62 -13.39
CA LEU A 710 4.19 5.92 -13.03
C LEU A 710 4.43 4.49 -12.58
N ALA A 711 5.32 3.75 -13.23
CA ALA A 711 5.69 2.41 -12.78
C ALA A 711 6.27 2.44 -11.35
N VAL A 712 7.13 3.43 -11.06
CA VAL A 712 7.68 3.65 -9.71
C VAL A 712 6.59 4.03 -8.71
N LEU A 713 5.69 4.95 -9.06
CA LEU A 713 4.57 5.32 -8.19
C LEU A 713 3.61 4.15 -7.97
N GLU A 714 3.33 3.33 -8.99
CA GLU A 714 2.51 2.12 -8.90
C GLU A 714 3.11 1.11 -7.95
N GLU A 715 4.42 0.88 -8.06
CA GLU A 715 5.16 0.04 -7.15
C GLU A 715 5.04 0.61 -5.73
N ILE A 716 5.50 1.86 -5.49
CA ILE A 716 5.50 2.57 -4.18
C ILE A 716 4.10 2.68 -3.55
N SER A 717 3.03 2.79 -4.35
CA SER A 717 1.65 2.85 -3.85
C SER A 717 1.24 1.61 -3.05
N SER A 718 1.91 0.47 -3.28
CA SER A 718 1.70 -0.75 -2.49
C SER A 718 2.23 -0.66 -1.06
N LEU A 719 3.00 0.37 -0.70
CA LEU A 719 3.32 0.73 0.71
C LEU A 719 2.20 1.49 1.40
N ARG A 720 1.03 1.64 0.77
CA ARG A 720 -0.07 2.47 1.30
C ARG A 720 0.36 3.93 1.49
N ARG A 721 1.37 4.38 0.76
CA ARG A 721 1.80 5.79 0.73
C ARG A 721 0.67 6.62 0.13
N PRO A 722 -0.05 7.44 0.93
CA PRO A 722 -1.28 8.10 0.49
C PRO A 722 -1.05 8.98 -0.74
N GLY A 723 0.07 9.70 -0.79
CA GLY A 723 0.44 10.57 -1.88
C GLY A 723 0.78 9.85 -3.17
N ALA A 724 1.49 8.72 -3.11
CA ALA A 724 1.76 7.92 -4.31
C ALA A 724 0.46 7.38 -4.93
N ARG A 725 -0.45 6.86 -4.09
CA ARG A 725 -1.75 6.35 -4.54
C ARG A 725 -2.64 7.45 -5.12
N LYS A 726 -2.76 8.57 -4.40
CA LYS A 726 -3.58 9.70 -4.84
C LYS A 726 -3.06 10.29 -6.15
N ARG A 727 -1.74 10.38 -6.33
CA ARG A 727 -1.12 10.83 -7.59
C ARG A 727 -1.37 9.89 -8.76
N LEU A 728 -1.34 8.58 -8.55
CA LEU A 728 -1.76 7.63 -9.58
C LEU A 728 -3.24 7.82 -9.92
N GLU A 729 -4.08 8.08 -8.93
CA GLU A 729 -5.50 8.39 -9.14
C GLU A 729 -5.67 9.72 -9.90
N THR A 730 -4.91 10.78 -9.58
CA THR A 730 -4.89 12.07 -10.29
C THR A 730 -4.40 11.93 -11.73
N TRP A 731 -3.33 11.16 -11.97
CA TRP A 731 -2.81 10.92 -13.32
C TRP A 731 -3.76 10.06 -14.15
N ARG A 732 -4.27 8.95 -13.59
CA ARG A 732 -5.22 8.04 -14.27
C ARG A 732 -6.56 8.71 -14.54
N SER A 733 -6.97 9.65 -13.69
CA SER A 733 -8.22 10.40 -13.88
C SER A 733 -8.09 11.54 -14.88
N GLY A 734 -6.86 11.94 -15.26
CA GLY A 734 -6.61 13.01 -16.22
C GLY A 734 -7.12 14.39 -15.79
N ARG A 735 -7.38 14.61 -14.49
CA ARG A 735 -7.98 15.87 -13.94
C ARG A 735 -7.06 16.73 -13.08
N GLY A 736 -5.74 16.55 -13.10
CA GLY A 736 -4.89 17.41 -12.27
C GLY A 736 -4.88 18.87 -12.74
N SER A 737 -5.88 19.68 -12.35
CA SER A 737 -5.74 21.14 -12.38
C SER A 737 -4.72 21.55 -11.32
N LEU A 738 -4.00 22.65 -11.57
CA LEU A 738 -3.07 23.23 -10.60
C LEU A 738 -3.82 23.48 -9.27
N GLU A 739 -5.04 24.02 -9.34
CA GLU A 739 -5.89 24.27 -8.17
C GLU A 739 -6.24 23.03 -7.33
N GLU A 740 -6.57 21.87 -7.91
CA GLU A 740 -6.90 20.67 -7.10
C GLU A 740 -5.67 20.17 -6.33
N LEU A 741 -4.49 20.20 -6.97
CA LEU A 741 -3.23 19.84 -6.31
C LEU A 741 -2.82 20.89 -5.26
N TYR A 742 -3.12 22.16 -5.50
CA TYR A 742 -2.89 23.27 -4.58
C TYR A 742 -3.80 23.18 -3.35
N GLU A 743 -5.11 22.97 -3.52
CA GLU A 743 -6.07 22.76 -2.43
C GLU A 743 -5.65 21.56 -1.56
N LEU A 744 -5.22 20.46 -2.17
CA LEU A 744 -4.68 19.28 -1.46
C LEU A 744 -3.36 19.54 -0.73
N SER A 745 -2.46 20.35 -1.29
CA SER A 745 -1.23 20.76 -0.61
C SER A 745 -1.50 21.74 0.54
N SER A 746 -2.61 22.50 0.46
CA SER A 746 -3.03 23.47 1.47
C SER A 746 -3.78 22.84 2.64
N ASP A 747 -4.35 21.63 2.46
CA ASP A 747 -5.03 20.84 3.50
C ASP A 747 -4.01 20.07 4.37
N ALA A 748 -3.16 20.81 5.09
CA ALA A 748 -2.07 20.29 5.94
C ALA A 748 -2.53 19.36 7.08
N ASP A 749 -3.83 19.38 7.43
CA ASP A 749 -4.42 18.58 8.51
C ASP A 749 -4.79 17.14 8.09
N THR A 750 -4.68 16.80 6.80
CA THR A 750 -4.98 15.45 6.31
C THR A 750 -3.71 14.60 6.14
N ALA A 751 -3.80 13.29 6.39
CA ALA A 751 -2.70 12.35 6.12
C ALA A 751 -2.28 12.30 4.64
N GLU A 752 -3.10 12.85 3.73
CA GLU A 752 -2.79 13.03 2.31
C GLU A 752 -1.95 14.31 2.11
N GLY A 753 -2.32 15.45 2.70
CA GLY A 753 -1.57 16.71 2.65
C GLY A 753 -0.20 16.67 3.36
N GLN A 754 0.04 15.69 4.25
CA GLN A 754 1.31 15.47 4.95
C GLN A 754 2.33 14.62 4.17
N ASP A 755 1.97 14.02 3.03
CA ASP A 755 2.92 13.21 2.23
C ASP A 755 3.90 14.10 1.46
N ASP A 756 5.22 13.89 1.64
CA ASP A 756 6.29 14.56 0.90
C ASP A 756 6.03 14.62 -0.61
N LEU A 757 5.52 13.52 -1.19
CA LEU A 757 5.27 13.46 -2.63
C LEU A 757 4.18 14.44 -3.04
N ILE A 758 3.18 14.69 -2.19
CA ILE A 758 2.11 15.66 -2.44
C ILE A 758 2.68 17.09 -2.40
N ARG A 759 3.47 17.41 -1.37
CA ARG A 759 4.03 18.75 -1.16
C ARG A 759 5.17 19.15 -2.10
N LEU A 760 5.98 18.20 -2.56
CA LEU A 760 7.07 18.46 -3.51
C LEU A 760 6.56 19.11 -4.81
N TRP A 761 5.27 18.95 -5.14
CA TRP A 761 4.68 19.34 -6.42
C TRP A 761 3.92 20.66 -6.33
N ASP A 762 4.55 21.65 -5.70
CA ASP A 762 4.07 23.02 -5.62
C ASP A 762 4.19 23.74 -6.99
N ASP A 763 3.54 24.89 -7.15
CA ASP A 763 3.34 25.63 -8.43
C ASP A 763 4.62 25.82 -9.26
N LYS A 764 5.77 25.96 -8.58
CA LYS A 764 7.08 26.13 -9.21
C LYS A 764 7.60 24.87 -9.92
N HIS A 765 7.22 23.66 -9.49
CA HIS A 765 7.59 22.40 -10.13
C HIS A 765 6.66 22.03 -11.29
N LEU A 766 5.39 22.44 -11.22
CA LEU A 766 4.45 22.38 -12.36
C LEU A 766 4.85 23.34 -13.48
N ALA A 767 5.27 24.57 -13.13
CA ALA A 767 5.76 25.56 -14.08
C ALA A 767 7.07 25.16 -14.80
N ALA A 768 7.86 24.24 -14.21
CA ALA A 768 9.10 23.72 -14.80
C ALA A 768 8.90 22.51 -15.74
N GLY A 769 7.66 22.10 -16.00
CA GLY A 769 7.36 21.00 -16.94
C GLY A 769 7.47 19.61 -16.33
N SER A 770 6.77 19.37 -15.22
CA SER A 770 6.67 18.03 -14.63
C SER A 770 6.23 16.98 -15.68
N PRO A 771 6.85 15.79 -15.76
CA PRO A 771 6.53 14.79 -16.77
C PRO A 771 5.09 14.26 -16.70
N LEU A 772 4.38 14.43 -15.58
CA LEU A 772 2.96 14.05 -15.47
C LEU A 772 1.99 15.21 -15.76
N TYR A 773 2.50 16.39 -16.12
CA TYR A 773 1.69 17.52 -16.57
C TYR A 773 1.51 17.46 -18.09
N ARG A 774 0.26 17.31 -18.55
CA ARG A 774 -0.12 17.50 -19.96
C ARG A 774 -0.21 18.99 -20.23
N SER A 775 0.84 19.58 -20.78
CA SER A 775 0.70 20.88 -21.43
C SER A 775 0.09 20.67 -22.83
N ASP A 776 -1.04 21.32 -23.10
CA ASP A 776 -1.68 21.39 -24.42
C ASP A 776 -0.89 22.26 -25.43
N SER A 777 0.26 22.83 -25.04
CA SER A 777 1.12 23.54 -25.98
C SER A 777 2.04 22.57 -26.71
N LYS A 778 2.02 22.62 -28.05
CA LYS A 778 3.06 22.11 -28.94
C LYS A 778 4.46 22.53 -28.44
N LEU A 779 5.07 21.74 -27.58
CA LEU A 779 6.50 21.76 -27.40
C LEU A 779 7.02 20.84 -28.50
N GLU A 780 7.51 21.48 -29.57
CA GLU A 780 8.27 20.83 -30.62
C GLU A 780 9.22 19.81 -29.99
N GLU A 781 9.23 18.60 -30.52
CA GLU A 781 10.29 17.61 -30.33
C GLU A 781 11.62 18.24 -30.77
N LYS A 782 12.24 19.02 -29.89
CA LYS A 782 13.68 19.10 -29.85
C LYS A 782 14.15 17.94 -29.01
N ASP A 783 14.30 16.83 -29.71
CA ASP A 783 15.08 15.64 -29.38
C ASP A 783 16.58 15.98 -29.23
N GLU A 784 16.90 17.11 -28.61
CA GLU A 784 18.22 17.37 -28.08
C GLU A 784 18.19 16.88 -26.64
N ALA A 785 18.41 15.57 -26.51
CA ALA A 785 18.63 14.92 -25.24
C ALA A 785 19.66 15.73 -24.44
N VAL A 786 19.18 16.56 -23.51
CA VAL A 786 19.97 17.09 -22.42
C VAL A 786 20.21 15.90 -21.47
N ARG A 787 20.96 14.90 -21.94
CA ARG A 787 21.84 14.12 -21.08
C ARG A 787 22.79 15.16 -20.50
N LEU A 788 22.41 15.80 -19.39
CA LEU A 788 23.34 16.59 -18.61
C LEU A 788 24.56 15.70 -18.38
N ARG A 789 25.67 16.02 -19.07
CA ARG A 789 26.93 15.34 -18.85
C ARG A 789 27.25 15.50 -17.35
N THR A 790 27.82 14.46 -16.74
CA THR A 790 28.11 14.42 -15.30
C THR A 790 28.98 15.61 -14.85
N LEU A 791 29.81 16.12 -15.75
CA LEU A 791 30.80 17.17 -15.50
C LEU A 791 30.17 18.57 -15.24
N PRO A 792 29.22 19.08 -16.05
CA PRO A 792 28.46 20.30 -15.73
C PRO A 792 27.71 20.25 -14.38
N ILE A 793 27.12 19.10 -14.02
CA ILE A 793 26.40 18.95 -12.75
C ILE A 793 27.39 19.01 -11.59
N LEU A 794 28.54 18.34 -11.70
CA LEU A 794 29.57 18.40 -10.67
C LEU A 794 30.07 19.82 -10.41
N GLN A 795 30.35 20.58 -11.48
CA GLN A 795 30.74 22.00 -11.36
C GLN A 795 29.63 22.82 -10.69
N ARG A 796 28.36 22.49 -10.95
CA ARG A 796 27.21 23.16 -10.35
C ARG A 796 27.03 22.79 -8.88
N THR A 797 27.17 21.53 -8.50
CA THR A 797 27.10 21.08 -7.09
C THR A 797 28.20 21.73 -6.26
N LEU A 798 29.43 21.83 -6.78
CA LEU A 798 30.52 22.55 -6.10
C LEU A 798 30.21 24.04 -5.92
N LYS A 799 29.68 24.70 -6.98
CA LYS A 799 29.22 26.10 -6.89
C LYS A 799 28.09 26.27 -5.89
N ASP A 800 27.15 25.32 -5.85
CA ASP A 800 26.02 25.32 -4.93
C ASP A 800 26.49 25.19 -3.47
N VAL A 801 27.46 24.31 -3.18
CA VAL A 801 28.10 24.23 -1.85
C VAL A 801 28.79 25.54 -1.47
N CYS A 802 29.61 26.11 -2.37
CA CYS A 802 30.26 27.39 -2.11
C CYS A 802 29.24 28.51 -1.88
N ALA A 803 28.15 28.53 -2.66
CA ALA A 803 27.09 29.53 -2.52
C ALA A 803 26.38 29.43 -1.16
N ILE A 804 26.18 28.22 -0.62
CA ILE A 804 25.60 28.02 0.71
C ILE A 804 26.53 28.53 1.81
N ILE A 805 27.83 28.23 1.70
CA ILE A 805 28.84 28.64 2.68
C ILE A 805 29.03 30.16 2.68
N VAL A 806 29.10 30.78 1.49
CA VAL A 806 29.27 32.23 1.32
C VAL A 806 27.99 33.01 1.63
N GLY A 807 26.83 32.35 1.70
CA GLY A 807 25.56 33.01 1.99
C GLY A 807 25.05 33.84 0.81
N SER A 808 25.10 33.27 -0.40
CA SER A 808 24.57 33.92 -1.60
C SER A 808 23.05 34.14 -1.49
N GLN A 809 22.58 35.30 -1.96
CA GLN A 809 21.17 35.70 -1.97
C GLN A 809 20.24 34.72 -2.75
N GLN A 810 20.81 33.85 -3.58
CA GLN A 810 20.08 32.82 -4.35
C GLN A 810 19.85 31.50 -3.58
N VAL A 811 20.39 31.37 -2.36
CA VAL A 811 20.30 30.16 -1.54
C VAL A 811 19.18 30.33 -0.50
N PRO A 812 18.30 29.32 -0.30
CA PRO A 812 17.29 29.37 0.76
C PRO A 812 17.95 29.55 2.14
N ALA A 813 17.39 30.42 2.98
CA ALA A 813 17.92 30.71 4.32
C ALA A 813 18.06 29.43 5.18
N GLY A 814 17.12 28.49 5.06
CA GLY A 814 17.15 27.20 5.75
C GLY A 814 18.31 26.28 5.32
N ALA A 815 18.85 26.43 4.11
CA ALA A 815 19.92 25.55 3.60
C ALA A 815 21.21 25.66 4.42
N ARG A 816 21.55 26.87 4.86
CA ARG A 816 22.75 27.15 5.66
C ARG A 816 22.61 26.62 7.08
N ARG A 817 21.45 26.83 7.71
CA ARG A 817 21.12 26.30 9.04
C ARG A 817 21.09 24.77 9.04
N GLY A 818 20.44 24.17 8.05
CA GLY A 818 20.41 22.72 7.85
C GLY A 818 21.80 22.11 7.68
N LEU A 819 22.68 22.76 6.89
CA LEU A 819 24.08 22.33 6.75
C LEU A 819 24.84 22.44 8.07
N ALA A 820 24.69 23.55 8.82
CA ALA A 820 25.35 23.73 10.11
C ALA A 820 24.95 22.65 11.13
N LEU A 821 23.65 22.34 11.24
CA LEU A 821 23.13 21.26 12.08
C LEU A 821 23.72 19.90 11.67
N ALA A 822 23.72 19.60 10.37
CA ALA A 822 24.27 18.35 9.84
C ALA A 822 25.78 18.20 10.11
N LEU A 823 26.55 19.27 9.95
CA LEU A 823 28.00 19.29 10.23
C LEU A 823 28.30 19.10 11.72
N ALA A 824 27.57 19.79 12.59
CA ALA A 824 27.71 19.63 14.04
C ALA A 824 27.42 18.19 14.45
N ALA A 825 26.31 17.62 13.96
CA ALA A 825 25.96 16.22 14.22
C ALA A 825 27.04 15.25 13.70
N ALA A 826 27.60 15.48 12.51
CA ALA A 826 28.64 14.64 11.92
C ALA A 826 29.93 14.62 12.74
N VAL A 827 30.40 15.81 13.17
CA VAL A 827 31.59 15.91 14.02
C VAL A 827 31.35 15.25 15.36
N LEU A 828 30.24 15.55 16.04
CA LEU A 828 29.91 14.96 17.34
C LEU A 828 29.75 13.44 17.29
N ASN A 829 29.15 12.90 16.22
CA ASN A 829 28.96 11.46 16.03
C ASN A 829 30.29 10.70 16.01
N GLN A 830 31.35 11.28 15.43
CA GLN A 830 32.63 10.60 15.27
C GLN A 830 33.65 10.97 16.34
N ALA A 831 33.64 12.22 16.82
CA ALA A 831 34.55 12.71 17.84
C ALA A 831 34.35 12.02 19.19
N CYS A 832 33.21 11.36 19.44
CA CYS A 832 33.01 10.52 20.64
C CYS A 832 33.73 9.16 20.58
N ALA A 833 34.48 8.89 19.51
CA ALA A 833 35.33 7.71 19.32
C ALA A 833 34.62 6.35 19.35
N SER A 834 33.32 6.29 19.03
CA SER A 834 32.55 5.04 18.92
C SER A 834 33.18 4.02 17.98
N THR A 835 33.68 4.47 16.82
CA THR A 835 34.36 3.60 15.85
C THR A 835 35.74 3.19 16.34
N SER A 836 36.53 4.10 16.90
CA SER A 836 37.91 3.82 17.33
C SER A 836 37.96 2.88 18.54
N ILE A 837 37.04 3.02 19.51
CA ILE A 837 36.91 2.11 20.65
C ILE A 837 36.66 0.66 20.20
N LEU A 838 35.90 0.48 19.11
CA LEU A 838 35.63 -0.84 18.55
C LEU A 838 36.84 -1.42 17.80
N ILE A 839 37.58 -0.60 17.03
CA ILE A 839 38.80 -1.03 16.31
C ILE A 839 39.90 -1.43 17.28
N TYR A 840 40.10 -0.64 18.34
CA TYR A 840 41.25 -0.77 19.22
C TYR A 840 40.93 -1.45 20.55
N ALA A 841 39.80 -2.17 20.62
CA ALA A 841 39.32 -2.83 21.84
C ALA A 841 40.38 -3.76 22.46
N GLU A 842 41.03 -4.59 21.64
CA GLU A 842 42.08 -5.53 22.08
C GLU A 842 43.28 -4.79 22.66
N LYS A 843 43.75 -3.73 21.98
CA LYS A 843 44.87 -2.90 22.46
C LYS A 843 44.55 -2.20 23.77
N MET A 844 43.31 -1.73 23.95
CA MET A 844 42.85 -1.15 25.22
C MET A 844 42.85 -2.20 26.34
N LEU A 845 42.44 -3.44 26.06
CA LEU A 845 42.47 -4.54 27.05
C LEU A 845 43.89 -4.97 27.39
N ALA A 846 44.77 -5.04 26.38
CA ALA A 846 46.19 -5.35 26.57
C ALA A 846 46.89 -4.30 27.45
N SER A 847 46.53 -3.02 27.32
CA SER A 847 47.10 -1.94 28.13
C SER A 847 46.83 -2.06 29.65
N VAL A 848 45.81 -2.83 30.03
CA VAL A 848 45.43 -3.11 31.43
C VAL A 848 46.03 -4.44 31.93
N GLY A 849 46.86 -5.11 31.12
CA GLY A 849 47.61 -6.30 31.52
C GLY A 849 46.83 -7.62 31.45
N PHE A 850 45.78 -7.69 30.62
CA PHE A 850 45.01 -8.94 30.44
C PHE A 850 45.69 -9.88 29.45
N GLY A 851 45.72 -11.20 29.73
CA GLY A 851 46.36 -12.20 28.86
C GLY A 851 45.67 -12.37 27.51
N GLN A 852 46.46 -12.59 26.45
CA GLN A 852 45.99 -12.69 25.05
C GLN A 852 44.87 -13.73 24.85
N GLU A 853 44.87 -14.86 25.57
CA GLU A 853 43.89 -15.94 25.41
C GLU A 853 42.41 -15.52 25.55
N ASN A 854 42.12 -14.46 26.32
CA ASN A 854 40.75 -14.00 26.55
C ASN A 854 40.43 -12.68 25.84
N GLN A 855 41.40 -12.03 25.17
CA GLN A 855 41.20 -10.71 24.54
C GLN A 855 40.19 -10.80 23.39
N ASP A 856 40.33 -11.81 22.52
CA ASP A 856 39.44 -12.03 21.37
C ASP A 856 37.98 -12.24 21.81
N LEU A 857 37.77 -13.03 22.87
CA LEU A 857 36.43 -13.29 23.43
C LEU A 857 35.81 -12.01 23.99
N LEU A 858 36.58 -11.18 24.68
CA LEU A 858 36.10 -9.91 25.24
C LEU A 858 35.82 -8.87 24.16
N THR A 859 36.63 -8.83 23.10
CA THR A 859 36.37 -8.00 21.91
C THR A 859 35.10 -8.44 21.20
N LEU A 860 34.86 -9.75 21.08
CA LEU A 860 33.61 -10.29 20.55
C LEU A 860 32.39 -9.87 21.38
N MET A 861 32.52 -9.74 22.71
CA MET A 861 31.45 -9.19 23.55
C MET A 861 31.13 -7.73 23.22
N VAL A 862 32.15 -6.89 22.98
CA VAL A 862 31.96 -5.48 22.58
C VAL A 862 31.27 -5.40 21.21
N ILE A 863 31.66 -6.24 20.24
CA ILE A 863 30.99 -6.34 18.94
C ILE A 863 29.54 -6.85 19.11
N GLY A 864 29.31 -7.84 19.97
CA GLY A 864 27.98 -8.34 20.30
C GLY A 864 27.08 -7.25 20.92
N ALA A 865 27.66 -6.36 21.73
CA ALA A 865 26.94 -5.23 22.30
C ALA A 865 26.45 -4.23 21.24
N LYS A 866 27.15 -4.08 20.12
CA LYS A 866 26.67 -3.31 18.95
C LYS A 866 25.35 -3.89 18.44
N MET A 867 25.30 -5.21 18.21
CA MET A 867 24.08 -5.87 17.73
C MET A 867 22.91 -5.69 18.71
N LEU A 868 23.17 -5.87 20.01
CA LEU A 868 22.16 -5.63 21.04
C LEU A 868 21.66 -4.17 21.04
N GLY A 869 22.58 -3.22 20.91
CA GLY A 869 22.27 -1.79 20.79
C GLY A 869 21.37 -1.49 19.60
N VAL A 870 21.67 -2.05 18.43
CA VAL A 870 20.83 -1.84 17.24
C VAL A 870 19.44 -2.46 17.40
N ILE A 871 19.34 -3.66 17.98
CA ILE A 871 18.03 -4.29 18.28
C ILE A 871 17.21 -3.42 19.25
N LEU A 872 17.86 -2.85 20.27
CA LEU A 872 17.21 -1.90 21.17
C LEU A 872 16.80 -0.62 20.43
N GLY A 873 17.68 -0.12 19.56
CA GLY A 873 17.44 1.01 18.67
C GLY A 873 16.17 0.85 17.82
N LEU A 874 16.01 -0.32 17.18
CA LEU A 874 14.83 -0.69 16.41
C LEU A 874 13.53 -0.57 17.22
N ALA A 875 13.59 -0.88 18.53
CA ALA A 875 12.45 -0.76 19.41
C ALA A 875 12.13 0.71 19.78
N ILE A 876 13.16 1.55 20.00
CA ILE A 876 12.98 2.90 20.55
C ILE A 876 12.85 4.00 19.49
N VAL A 877 13.44 3.82 18.31
CA VAL A 877 13.63 4.90 17.33
C VAL A 877 12.33 5.57 16.90
N GLU A 878 11.21 4.83 16.78
CA GLU A 878 9.91 5.42 16.41
C GLU A 878 9.04 5.83 17.61
N ARG A 879 9.47 5.56 18.85
CA ARG A 879 8.70 5.92 20.05
C ARG A 879 9.21 7.16 20.75
N VAL A 880 10.46 7.51 20.48
CA VAL A 880 11.15 8.60 21.15
C VAL A 880 11.37 9.70 20.13
N SER A 881 11.05 10.93 20.55
CA SER A 881 11.29 12.13 19.74
C SER A 881 12.77 12.25 19.37
N ARG A 882 13.10 12.81 18.20
CA ARG A 882 14.49 12.85 17.70
C ARG A 882 15.41 13.60 18.66
N ARG A 883 14.91 14.70 19.25
CA ARG A 883 15.61 15.49 20.28
C ARG A 883 15.93 14.66 21.51
N THR A 884 14.94 13.93 22.02
CA THR A 884 15.10 13.11 23.23
C THR A 884 16.00 11.91 22.97
N LEU A 885 15.90 11.29 21.79
CA LEU A 885 16.71 10.14 21.40
C LEU A 885 18.19 10.48 21.37
N LEU A 886 18.56 11.57 20.71
CA LEU A 886 19.96 12.01 20.61
C LEU A 886 20.43 12.69 21.90
N GLY A 887 19.60 13.49 22.57
CA GLY A 887 19.94 14.13 23.84
C GLY A 887 20.24 13.10 24.93
N ALA A 888 19.26 12.25 25.27
CA ALA A 888 19.42 11.22 26.29
C ALA A 888 20.50 10.20 25.90
N GLY A 889 20.61 9.85 24.62
CA GLY A 889 21.67 8.99 24.10
C GLY A 889 23.07 9.54 24.37
N GLY A 890 23.30 10.83 24.10
CA GLY A 890 24.58 11.49 24.39
C GLY A 890 24.92 11.47 25.88
N GLY A 891 23.94 11.80 26.74
CA GLY A 891 24.13 11.79 28.20
C GLY A 891 24.46 10.40 28.74
N LEU A 892 23.74 9.37 28.29
CA LEU A 892 24.01 7.98 28.68
C LEU A 892 25.36 7.49 28.15
N SER A 893 25.74 7.86 26.92
CA SER A 893 27.05 7.58 26.36
C SER A 893 28.18 8.24 27.15
N ALA A 894 27.99 9.47 27.65
CA ALA A 894 28.97 10.14 28.50
C ALA A 894 29.22 9.36 29.80
N VAL A 895 28.14 8.89 30.45
CA VAL A 895 28.24 8.04 31.65
C VAL A 895 28.98 6.74 31.34
N ALA A 896 28.67 6.07 30.23
CA ALA A 896 29.35 4.84 29.85
C ALA A 896 30.86 5.07 29.57
N LEU A 897 31.23 6.18 28.91
CA LEU A 897 32.63 6.56 28.69
C LEU A 897 33.36 6.87 30.01
N LEU A 898 32.68 7.45 31.01
CA LEU A 898 33.24 7.62 32.36
C LEU A 898 33.51 6.26 33.03
N VAL A 899 32.66 5.25 32.81
CA VAL A 899 32.91 3.89 33.31
C VAL A 899 34.15 3.28 32.65
N ILE A 900 34.36 3.50 31.35
CA ILE A 900 35.59 3.07 30.66
C ILE A 900 36.81 3.76 31.27
N ALA A 901 36.74 5.08 31.50
CA ALA A 901 37.83 5.84 32.12
C ALA A 901 38.16 5.33 33.53
N LEU A 902 37.15 4.99 34.33
CA LEU A 902 37.32 4.36 35.65
C LEU A 902 37.94 2.96 35.55
N GLY A 903 37.49 2.15 34.58
CA GLY A 903 38.05 0.83 34.33
C GLY A 903 39.53 0.88 33.97
N ALA A 904 39.92 1.84 33.13
CA ALA A 904 41.32 2.09 32.80
C ALA A 904 42.11 2.61 34.02
N ALA A 905 41.54 3.53 34.81
CA ALA A 905 42.21 4.11 35.98
C ALA A 905 42.46 3.09 37.10
N TRP A 906 41.52 2.16 37.31
CA TRP A 906 41.62 1.11 38.33
C TRP A 906 42.31 -0.15 37.82
N GLY A 907 42.66 -0.21 36.54
CA GLY A 907 43.21 -1.40 35.92
C GLY A 907 42.26 -2.60 35.98
N SER A 908 40.95 -2.39 35.82
CA SER A 908 39.92 -3.43 35.87
C SER A 908 39.42 -3.78 34.45
N PRO A 909 39.82 -4.95 33.89
CA PRO A 909 39.37 -5.40 32.57
C PRO A 909 37.85 -5.57 32.50
N ALA A 910 37.22 -6.09 33.56
CA ALA A 910 35.78 -6.28 33.62
C ALA A 910 35.02 -4.94 33.54
N LEU A 911 35.49 -3.91 34.24
CA LEU A 911 34.90 -2.59 34.21
C LEU A 911 35.13 -1.90 32.85
N LEU A 912 36.31 -2.12 32.25
CA LEU A 912 36.64 -1.60 30.92
C LEU A 912 35.73 -2.21 29.84
N VAL A 913 35.62 -3.54 29.77
CA VAL A 913 34.80 -4.24 28.76
C VAL A 913 33.31 -3.93 28.94
N SER A 914 32.82 -3.92 30.18
CA SER A 914 31.42 -3.59 30.45
C SER A 914 31.10 -2.14 30.09
N GLY A 915 32.01 -1.19 30.39
CA GLY A 915 31.91 0.19 29.96
C GLY A 915 31.88 0.33 28.43
N MET A 916 32.81 -0.34 27.73
CA MET A 916 32.89 -0.33 26.26
C MET A 916 31.62 -0.92 25.64
N SER A 917 31.17 -2.06 26.14
CA SER A 917 29.95 -2.72 25.68
C SER A 917 28.71 -1.85 25.90
N CYS A 918 28.59 -1.25 27.09
CA CYS A 918 27.49 -0.35 27.42
C CYS A 918 27.49 0.89 26.52
N PHE A 919 28.66 1.52 26.34
CA PHE A 919 28.82 2.69 25.48
C PHE A 919 28.43 2.38 24.03
N ILE A 920 28.93 1.29 23.45
CA ILE A 920 28.63 0.89 22.08
C ILE A 920 27.13 0.55 21.92
N ALA A 921 26.53 -0.15 22.88
CA ALA A 921 25.10 -0.47 22.83
C ALA A 921 24.22 0.79 22.89
N ILE A 922 24.53 1.73 23.80
CA ILE A 922 23.81 3.01 23.93
C ILE A 922 23.99 3.83 22.66
N PHE A 923 25.23 4.00 22.20
CA PHE A 923 25.54 4.78 21.01
C PHE A 923 24.79 4.23 19.79
N CYS A 924 24.84 2.92 19.55
CA CYS A 924 24.17 2.32 18.40
C CYS A 924 22.64 2.33 18.51
N SER A 925 22.06 2.25 19.72
CA SER A 925 20.61 2.40 19.90
C SER A 925 20.11 3.84 19.68
N THR A 926 21.00 4.84 19.77
CA THR A 926 20.66 6.26 19.71
C THR A 926 21.35 6.96 18.53
N TRP A 927 22.56 7.47 18.72
CA TRP A 927 23.32 8.24 17.73
C TRP A 927 23.72 7.48 16.47
N GLY A 928 23.93 6.17 16.57
CA GLY A 928 24.25 5.32 15.42
C GLY A 928 23.13 5.33 14.38
N ILE A 929 21.89 5.10 14.83
CA ILE A 929 20.70 5.13 13.95
C ILE A 929 20.24 6.58 13.71
N GLY A 930 20.22 7.39 14.76
CA GLY A 930 19.65 8.74 14.75
C GLY A 930 20.40 9.73 13.86
N TYR A 931 21.73 9.61 13.71
CA TYR A 931 22.50 10.50 12.84
C TYR A 931 22.05 10.41 11.37
N TRP A 932 21.91 9.19 10.84
CA TRP A 932 21.56 8.97 9.43
C TRP A 932 20.14 9.45 9.09
N ILE A 933 19.24 9.44 10.07
CA ILE A 933 17.89 10.00 9.94
C ILE A 933 17.97 11.53 9.94
N VAL A 934 18.59 12.10 10.98
CA VAL A 934 18.64 13.54 11.20
C VAL A 934 19.39 14.25 10.07
N VAL A 935 20.47 13.68 9.55
CA VAL A 935 21.24 14.31 8.46
C VAL A 935 20.38 14.54 7.23
N VAL A 936 19.47 13.63 6.88
CA VAL A 936 18.58 13.79 5.72
C VAL A 936 17.43 14.76 6.03
N GLU A 937 16.86 14.68 7.23
CA GLU A 937 15.76 15.55 7.67
C GLU A 937 16.19 17.02 7.76
N VAL A 938 17.35 17.33 8.35
CA VAL A 938 17.82 18.72 8.48
C VAL A 938 18.37 19.29 7.18
N THR A 939 19.00 18.46 6.33
CA THR A 939 19.50 18.91 5.02
C THR A 939 18.39 19.13 4.01
N ALA A 940 17.19 18.61 4.26
CA ALA A 940 16.00 18.90 3.47
C ALA A 940 15.66 20.40 3.43
N ALA A 941 16.11 21.19 4.40
CA ALA A 941 15.98 22.66 4.42
C ALA A 941 16.64 23.37 3.22
N GLY A 942 17.55 22.69 2.51
CA GLY A 942 18.07 23.15 1.23
C GLY A 942 17.13 22.94 0.04
N GLY A 943 15.97 22.33 0.26
CA GLY A 943 15.05 21.92 -0.79
C GLY A 943 15.64 20.88 -1.76
N PRO A 944 14.91 20.58 -2.85
CA PRO A 944 15.24 19.59 -3.88
C PRO A 944 16.68 19.64 -4.40
N ARG A 945 17.20 20.85 -4.62
CA ARG A 945 18.49 21.07 -5.29
C ARG A 945 19.67 21.05 -4.31
N TYR A 946 19.56 21.69 -3.16
CA TYR A 946 20.70 21.87 -2.27
C TYR A 946 20.83 20.75 -1.23
N SER A 947 19.76 19.98 -0.95
CA SER A 947 19.76 18.88 0.03
C SER A 947 20.80 17.80 -0.27
N SER A 948 20.89 17.33 -1.53
CA SER A 948 21.91 16.33 -1.90
C SER A 948 23.34 16.86 -1.77
N ALA A 949 23.55 18.16 -1.98
CA ALA A 949 24.87 18.78 -1.85
C ALA A 949 25.27 18.90 -0.37
N THR A 950 24.37 19.39 0.49
CA THR A 950 24.62 19.55 1.93
C THR A 950 24.78 18.20 2.63
N GLN A 951 23.98 17.20 2.26
CA GLN A 951 24.14 15.83 2.76
C GLN A 951 25.52 15.25 2.40
N SER A 952 26.00 15.48 1.19
CA SER A 952 27.33 15.00 0.73
C SER A 952 28.48 15.60 1.53
N VAL A 953 28.40 16.91 1.78
CA VAL A 953 29.39 17.61 2.61
C VAL A 953 29.33 17.07 4.04
N ALA A 954 28.13 16.92 4.62
CA ALA A 954 27.97 16.38 5.97
C ALA A 954 28.51 14.95 6.10
N THR A 955 28.25 14.07 5.14
CA THR A 955 28.79 12.70 5.12
C THR A 955 30.30 12.69 4.90
N ALA A 956 30.85 13.57 4.05
CA ALA A 956 32.29 13.72 3.91
C ALA A 956 32.94 14.20 5.22
N THR A 957 32.33 15.16 5.91
CA THR A 957 32.75 15.63 7.23
C THR A 957 32.68 14.52 8.28
N LEU A 958 31.65 13.67 8.24
CA LEU A 958 31.58 12.48 9.09
C LEU A 958 32.81 11.59 8.89
N PHE A 959 33.12 11.20 7.65
CA PHE A 959 34.28 10.36 7.39
C PHE A 959 35.60 11.06 7.73
N ALA A 960 35.72 12.37 7.49
CA ALA A 960 36.91 13.15 7.84
C ALA A 960 37.11 13.25 9.35
N ALA A 961 36.06 13.54 10.12
CA ALA A 961 36.09 13.55 11.58
C ALA A 961 36.44 12.15 12.12
N GLY A 962 35.81 11.10 11.59
CA GLY A 962 36.12 9.73 11.96
C GLY A 962 37.52 9.27 11.55
N TRP A 963 38.08 9.82 10.48
CA TRP A 963 39.47 9.59 10.08
C TRP A 963 40.42 10.23 11.09
N LEU A 964 40.24 11.52 11.36
CA LEU A 964 41.03 12.26 12.34
C LEU A 964 40.97 11.60 13.72
N THR A 965 39.77 11.28 14.22
CA THR A 965 39.60 10.62 15.52
C THR A 965 40.30 9.26 15.58
N SER A 966 40.38 8.50 14.49
CA SER A 966 41.13 7.23 14.50
C SER A 966 42.63 7.41 14.45
N LEU A 967 43.15 8.41 13.71
CA LEU A 967 44.57 8.73 13.70
C LEU A 967 45.06 9.16 15.09
N THR A 968 44.32 10.07 15.74
CA THR A 968 44.71 10.63 17.04
C THR A 968 44.32 9.74 18.22
N PHE A 969 43.59 8.63 18.01
CA PHE A 969 42.99 7.85 19.09
C PHE A 969 44.03 7.32 20.07
N MET A 970 45.10 6.72 19.55
CA MET A 970 46.17 6.13 20.36
C MET A 970 46.97 7.19 21.10
N ASP A 971 47.23 8.34 20.46
CA ASP A 971 47.94 9.45 21.11
C ASP A 971 47.12 10.02 22.26
N VAL A 972 45.80 10.16 22.10
CA VAL A 972 44.91 10.60 23.17
C VAL A 972 44.88 9.59 24.32
N ILE A 973 44.77 8.29 24.03
CA ILE A 973 44.74 7.25 25.07
C ILE A 973 46.10 7.07 25.75
N SER A 974 47.22 7.42 25.10
CA SER A 974 48.54 7.39 25.72
C SER A 974 48.66 8.29 26.96
N HIS A 975 47.79 9.29 27.09
CA HIS A 975 47.65 10.14 28.27
C HIS A 975 46.88 9.45 29.43
N GLY A 976 46.58 8.17 29.31
CA GLY A 976 45.88 7.37 30.32
C GLY A 976 44.40 7.74 30.43
N PRO A 977 43.78 7.56 31.62
CA PRO A 977 42.36 7.81 31.84
C PRO A 977 41.89 9.23 31.47
N ALA A 978 42.79 10.22 31.50
CA ALA A 978 42.50 11.59 31.13
C ALA A 978 42.09 11.73 29.65
N GLY A 979 42.68 10.95 28.75
CA GLY A 979 42.30 10.91 27.35
C GLY A 979 40.86 10.43 27.13
N LEU A 980 40.38 9.52 27.98
CA LEU A 980 39.00 8.99 27.93
C LEU A 980 37.97 10.01 28.45
N LEU A 981 38.37 10.91 29.36
CA LEU A 981 37.50 12.00 29.83
C LEU A 981 37.21 13.03 28.72
N MET A 982 38.15 13.23 27.79
CA MET A 982 37.91 14.05 26.60
C MET A 982 36.72 13.51 25.80
N TYR A 983 36.67 12.21 25.53
CA TYR A 983 35.55 11.60 24.82
C TYR A 983 34.22 11.67 25.60
N ALA A 984 34.27 11.52 26.93
CA ALA A 984 33.09 11.71 27.77
C ALA A 984 32.56 13.16 27.69
N SER A 985 33.44 14.16 27.60
CA SER A 985 33.04 15.56 27.42
C SER A 985 32.37 15.79 26.05
N VAL A 986 32.88 15.17 24.98
CA VAL A 986 32.25 15.21 23.65
C VAL A 986 30.87 14.56 23.69
N ALA A 987 30.70 13.45 24.41
CA ALA A 987 29.39 12.83 24.60
C ALA A 987 28.42 13.69 25.43
N ALA A 988 28.92 14.52 26.35
CA ALA A 988 28.09 15.53 27.01
C ALA A 988 27.64 16.63 26.03
N LEU A 989 28.53 17.07 25.12
CA LEU A 989 28.16 18.01 24.05
C LEU A 989 27.13 17.41 23.09
N MET A 990 27.19 16.11 22.81
CA MET A 990 26.13 15.39 22.08
C MET A 990 24.78 15.54 22.79
N SER A 991 24.72 15.38 24.11
CA SER A 991 23.49 15.58 24.89
C SER A 991 22.93 17.00 24.73
N ILE A 992 23.81 18.01 24.84
CA ILE A 992 23.45 19.42 24.68
C ILE A 992 22.93 19.68 23.27
N TYR A 993 23.59 19.15 22.24
CA TYR A 993 23.14 19.27 20.85
C TYR A 993 21.71 18.71 20.69
N GLY A 994 21.46 17.49 21.18
CA GLY A 994 20.16 16.85 21.03
C GLY A 994 19.01 17.59 21.76
N PHE A 995 19.24 18.08 22.98
CA PHE A 995 18.20 18.76 23.75
C PHE A 995 18.04 20.24 23.39
N CYS A 996 19.13 20.96 23.12
CA CYS A 996 19.12 22.42 23.04
C CYS A 996 19.23 22.96 21.61
N ILE A 997 19.86 22.25 20.67
CA ILE A 997 20.19 22.77 19.33
C ILE A 997 19.31 22.12 18.25
N LEU A 998 19.08 20.82 18.35
CA LEU A 998 18.35 20.07 17.34
C LEU A 998 16.84 20.39 17.37
N PRO A 999 16.22 20.77 16.24
CA PRO A 999 14.76 20.89 16.15
C PRO A 999 14.09 19.50 16.14
N GLU A 1000 12.82 19.43 16.52
CA GLU A 1000 12.08 18.17 16.43
C GLU A 1000 11.73 17.89 14.97
N THR A 1001 12.12 16.71 14.50
CA THR A 1001 12.02 16.28 13.10
C THR A 1001 11.29 14.95 12.95
N GLY A 1002 10.99 14.28 14.07
CA GLY A 1002 10.36 12.96 14.08
C GLY A 1002 8.92 12.99 13.56
N GLY A 1003 8.67 12.22 12.51
CA GLY A 1003 7.34 12.10 11.91
C GLY A 1003 6.96 13.24 10.97
N HIS A 1004 7.84 14.23 10.78
CA HIS A 1004 7.64 15.34 9.85
C HIS A 1004 8.07 14.95 8.42
N SER A 1005 7.32 15.41 7.42
CA SER A 1005 7.72 15.36 6.01
C SER A 1005 9.05 16.07 5.76
N LEU A 1006 9.79 15.70 4.69
CA LEU A 1006 11.04 16.40 4.37
C LEU A 1006 10.77 17.89 4.06
N GLU A 1007 9.59 18.19 3.53
CA GLU A 1007 9.10 19.53 3.24
C GLU A 1007 8.66 20.28 4.51
N GLU A 1008 8.04 19.61 5.51
CA GLU A 1008 7.83 20.19 6.85
C GLU A 1008 9.15 20.57 7.49
N CYS A 1009 10.11 19.64 7.55
CA CYS A 1009 11.42 19.89 8.13
C CYS A 1009 12.10 21.09 7.46
N ALA A 1010 11.93 21.23 6.14
CA ALA A 1010 12.45 22.35 5.40
C ALA A 1010 11.78 23.68 5.75
N GLY A 1011 10.45 23.68 5.92
CA GLY A 1011 9.66 24.82 6.35
C GLY A 1011 9.98 25.26 7.78
N ASP A 1012 10.02 24.32 8.73
CA ASP A 1012 10.29 24.58 10.14
C ASP A 1012 11.66 25.23 10.33
N ILE A 1013 12.71 24.61 9.76
CA ILE A 1013 14.10 25.12 9.83
C ILE A 1013 14.25 26.44 9.05
N GLY A 1014 13.49 26.62 7.97
CA GLY A 1014 13.48 27.85 7.20
C GLY A 1014 12.84 29.03 7.95
N SER A 1015 11.73 28.79 8.63
CA SER A 1015 10.97 29.81 9.38
C SER A 1015 11.72 30.32 10.61
N GLU A 1016 12.37 29.43 11.36
CA GLU A 1016 13.23 29.80 12.49
C GLU A 1016 14.45 30.62 12.02
N ALA A 1017 14.96 30.35 10.82
CA ALA A 1017 16.06 31.12 10.24
C ALA A 1017 15.65 32.54 9.82
N SER A 1018 14.39 32.77 9.42
CA SER A 1018 13.89 34.12 9.14
C SER A 1018 13.70 34.97 10.40
N THR A 1019 13.21 34.38 11.50
CA THR A 1019 13.09 35.08 12.79
C THR A 1019 14.45 35.50 13.37
N ASP A 1020 15.49 34.67 13.20
CA ASP A 1020 16.85 35.03 13.63
C ASP A 1020 17.48 36.15 12.78
N VAL A 1021 17.05 36.30 11.51
CA VAL A 1021 17.51 37.40 10.63
C VAL A 1021 16.79 38.71 10.99
N ASP A 1022 15.49 38.68 11.26
CA ASP A 1022 14.73 39.87 11.67
C ASP A 1022 15.15 40.38 13.07
N GLU A 1023 15.53 39.49 14.01
CA GLU A 1023 16.09 39.89 15.31
C GLU A 1023 17.52 40.43 15.18
N SER A 1024 18.35 39.87 14.30
CA SER A 1024 19.74 40.36 14.08
C SER A 1024 19.84 41.61 13.21
N GLU A 1025 18.83 41.94 12.40
CA GLU A 1025 18.71 43.26 11.74
C GLU A 1025 18.33 44.37 12.73
N SER A 1026 17.74 44.04 13.90
CA SER A 1026 17.42 45.02 14.95
C SER A 1026 18.62 45.44 15.82
N ASP A 1027 19.69 44.63 15.84
CA ASP A 1027 20.96 44.91 16.53
C ASP A 1027 22.13 45.23 15.56
N GLY A 1028 21.83 45.38 14.26
CA GLY A 1028 22.79 45.38 13.16
C GLY A 1028 23.52 46.69 12.82
N ASP A 1029 23.37 47.77 13.61
CA ASP A 1029 24.03 49.05 13.32
C ASP A 1029 25.53 49.08 13.71
N SER A 1030 26.08 47.97 14.25
CA SER A 1030 27.50 47.89 14.66
C SER A 1030 28.35 46.83 13.94
N ALA A 1031 27.74 45.84 13.27
CA ALA A 1031 28.46 44.72 12.65
C ALA A 1031 28.83 44.93 11.17
N SER A 1032 28.30 45.97 10.51
CA SER A 1032 28.53 46.23 9.07
C SER A 1032 29.94 46.77 8.72
N SER A 1033 30.78 47.04 9.71
CA SER A 1033 32.14 47.58 9.51
C SER A 1033 33.25 46.53 9.41
N PHE A 1034 33.00 45.25 9.75
CA PHE A 1034 34.07 44.23 9.83
C PHE A 1034 34.19 43.30 8.61
N LEU A 1035 33.27 43.37 7.64
CA LEU A 1035 33.24 42.48 6.46
C LEU A 1035 33.53 43.20 5.13
N LYS A 1036 34.24 44.33 5.17
CA LYS A 1036 34.64 45.10 3.97
C LYS A 1036 36.15 45.15 3.70
N GLU A 1037 36.94 44.36 4.41
CA GLU A 1037 38.33 43.99 4.07
C GLU A 1037 38.43 42.46 3.99
#